data_AF-A0A1A9GMI5-F1
#
_entry.id   AF-A0A1A9GMI5-F1
#
_cell.length_a   1.000
_cell.length_b   1.000
_cell.length_c   1.000
_cell.angle_alpha   90.00
_cell.angle_beta   90.00
_cell.angle_gamma   90.00
#
_symmetry.space_group_name_H-M   'P 1'
#
loop_
_entity.id
_entity.type
_entity.pdbx_description
1 polymer ?
#
loop_
_entity_poly.entity_id
_entity_poly.type
_entity_poly.pdbx_seq_one_letter_code
_entity_poly.pdbx_strand_id
1 'polypeptide(L)'
;MPKVVAEFIYAAIAAGITGLTSPGCALCGRPRTLVHTHGDSERICTTCYSRLLTATCSSCGRDGHRIRSRDVDGQPVCPRCHDRARPLEVCAGCQELRGLKRSTRDGLGYCRSCIARRAPTEPCSICGRDRRVNARTATGGAVCTGCYDKTRTGTVACDECGQVVPLAARADGRIGTGTGKNLCAGCYRHPERECGICGRTRRVALRATTVSPDICATCYQAPIVDCSVCGQHALGRRATRNGRPWCFGCQATDRIDRLLAGPDGTIPIGVKEVRDVLVATHRPRSILNNWDRIESLTLLARLARQHDELSHELLDAEGDRFSVGYLRALLVATGVLPDRDEQATRLRRFAAAVIDEIADPRHQQTLGRYVRWHVIARAKPDRHGRLNATISDRCRQEIRTAQRFLDHLTRRGRTVDDCTQADLDTWLSTRRATRIRFPRWLLDHGHLPGLALPDAVPAAGPRTQLDQDEHWALVRRMLHDEDSASIEDRAAACLVLLYAQPLSKIVSLTTDDLTLDDDGTYLRLGAEPLLLPPPLDALVTSLPIAKPFGAASTLADQRWLFPGKWAGHHQNPTSMMGRLNKLGITTRTSRNSAMLHLAATVPPAVFASLIGISTGAATKWAGYAGSNWTTYAANRTNATANPPQNQ
;
A
#
# COMPACT_ATOMS: atom_id res chain seq x y z
N MET A 1 -18.65 1.01 -35.55
CA MET A 1 -20.01 0.61 -35.98
C MET A 1 -20.81 1.84 -36.41
N PRO A 2 -21.40 1.86 -37.62
CA PRO A 2 -22.13 3.01 -38.15
C PRO A 2 -23.37 3.41 -37.32
N LYS A 3 -23.74 4.70 -37.34
CA LYS A 3 -24.88 5.23 -36.55
C LYS A 3 -26.20 4.54 -36.86
N VAL A 4 -26.46 4.28 -38.15
CA VAL A 4 -27.69 3.63 -38.63
C VAL A 4 -27.84 2.22 -38.08
N VAL A 5 -26.74 1.46 -37.99
CA VAL A 5 -26.71 0.09 -37.44
C VAL A 5 -26.97 0.10 -35.94
N ALA A 6 -26.42 1.08 -35.21
CA ALA A 6 -26.68 1.24 -33.77
C ALA A 6 -28.15 1.56 -33.49
N GLU A 7 -28.73 2.50 -34.25
CA GLU A 7 -30.13 2.91 -34.10
C GLU A 7 -31.10 1.78 -34.41
N PHE A 8 -30.81 0.96 -35.42
CA PHE A 8 -31.57 -0.25 -35.72
C PHE A 8 -31.53 -1.27 -34.55
N ILE A 9 -30.35 -1.57 -34.01
CA ILE A 9 -30.21 -2.51 -32.89
C ILE A 9 -30.93 -1.99 -31.63
N TYR A 10 -30.87 -0.68 -31.35
CA TYR A 10 -31.60 -0.10 -30.22
C TYR A 10 -33.12 -0.17 -30.39
N ALA A 11 -33.62 0.09 -31.61
CA ALA A 11 -35.05 -0.02 -31.92
C ALA A 11 -35.55 -1.48 -31.82
N ALA A 12 -34.75 -2.44 -32.30
CA ALA A 12 -35.05 -3.87 -32.23
C ALA A 12 -35.10 -4.39 -30.78
N ILE A 13 -34.15 -3.99 -29.93
CA ILE A 13 -34.16 -4.31 -28.50
C ILE A 13 -35.37 -3.67 -27.80
N ALA A 14 -35.69 -2.41 -28.12
CA ALA A 14 -36.84 -1.71 -27.54
C ALA A 14 -38.19 -2.33 -27.95
N ALA A 15 -38.25 -2.94 -29.14
CA ALA A 15 -39.40 -3.71 -29.63
C ALA A 15 -39.50 -5.13 -29.04
N GLY A 16 -38.57 -5.52 -28.15
CA GLY A 16 -38.63 -6.78 -27.40
C GLY A 16 -37.98 -7.98 -28.12
N ILE A 17 -37.20 -7.77 -29.18
CA ILE A 17 -36.48 -8.85 -29.87
C ILE A 17 -35.39 -9.41 -28.95
N THR A 18 -35.46 -10.72 -28.67
CA THR A 18 -34.52 -11.43 -27.80
C THR A 18 -33.28 -11.90 -28.58
N GLY A 19 -32.14 -12.06 -27.89
CA GLY A 19 -30.86 -12.50 -28.51
C GLY A 19 -29.98 -11.38 -29.08
N LEU A 20 -30.47 -10.13 -29.13
CA LEU A 20 -29.67 -8.96 -29.51
C LEU A 20 -29.01 -8.32 -28.29
N THR A 21 -27.71 -8.06 -28.37
CA THR A 21 -26.95 -7.39 -27.30
C THR A 21 -26.63 -5.95 -27.71
N SER A 22 -26.70 -5.01 -26.76
CA SER A 22 -26.33 -3.62 -27.06
C SER A 22 -24.88 -3.53 -27.57
N PRO A 23 -24.61 -2.73 -28.62
CA PRO A 23 -23.26 -2.59 -29.17
C PRO A 23 -22.26 -2.12 -28.12
N GLY A 24 -21.05 -2.69 -28.16
CA GLY A 24 -19.94 -2.30 -27.30
C GLY A 24 -19.39 -0.92 -27.67
N CYS A 25 -19.08 -0.10 -26.66
CA CYS A 25 -18.37 1.17 -26.86
C CYS A 25 -16.98 0.92 -27.45
N ALA A 26 -16.61 1.62 -28.53
CA ALA A 26 -15.31 1.42 -29.19
C ALA A 26 -14.09 1.62 -28.25
N LEU A 27 -14.23 2.41 -27.18
CA LEU A 27 -13.14 2.65 -26.22
C LEU A 27 -13.14 1.75 -24.99
N CYS A 28 -14.31 1.31 -24.50
CA CYS A 28 -14.37 0.56 -23.23
C CYS A 28 -15.00 -0.83 -23.35
N GLY A 29 -15.42 -1.22 -24.55
CA GLY A 29 -16.02 -2.51 -24.87
C GLY A 29 -17.40 -2.76 -24.25
N ARG A 30 -17.84 -1.93 -23.29
CA ARG A 30 -19.07 -2.20 -22.52
C ARG A 30 -20.33 -1.99 -23.38
N PRO A 31 -21.32 -2.89 -23.31
CA PRO A 31 -22.61 -2.73 -23.99
C PRO A 31 -23.36 -1.56 -23.36
N ARG A 32 -23.45 -0.44 -24.08
CA ARG A 32 -24.10 0.80 -23.63
C ARG A 32 -24.77 1.50 -24.80
N THR A 33 -25.63 2.47 -24.51
CA THR A 33 -26.09 3.42 -25.53
C THR A 33 -24.92 4.30 -25.97
N LEU A 34 -24.55 4.19 -27.25
CA LEU A 34 -23.43 4.91 -27.85
C LEU A 34 -23.97 6.16 -28.52
N VAL A 35 -23.64 7.31 -27.95
CA VAL A 35 -24.23 8.60 -28.35
C VAL A 35 -23.24 9.43 -29.16
N HIS A 36 -21.93 9.29 -28.89
CA HIS A 36 -20.90 10.17 -29.45
C HIS A 36 -20.04 9.43 -30.49
N THR A 37 -19.33 10.20 -31.32
CA THR A 37 -18.42 9.70 -32.36
C THR A 37 -16.98 10.03 -31.97
N HIS A 38 -16.05 9.13 -32.29
CA HIS A 38 -14.61 9.27 -32.06
C HIS A 38 -13.84 8.80 -33.30
N GLY A 39 -12.81 9.54 -33.73
CA GLY A 39 -12.01 9.23 -34.92
C GLY A 39 -12.85 9.14 -36.21
N ASP A 40 -12.44 8.24 -37.11
CA ASP A 40 -13.04 7.99 -38.44
C ASP A 40 -14.39 7.24 -38.38
N SER A 41 -15.32 7.71 -37.53
CA SER A 41 -16.73 7.26 -37.42
C SER A 41 -17.05 6.18 -36.37
N GLU A 42 -16.18 5.93 -35.38
CA GLU A 42 -16.46 4.97 -34.31
C GLU A 42 -17.41 5.54 -33.24
N ARG A 43 -18.31 4.72 -32.69
CA ARG A 43 -19.30 5.15 -31.70
C ARG A 43 -18.84 4.82 -30.28
N ILE A 44 -18.93 5.81 -29.39
CA ILE A 44 -18.50 5.69 -27.99
C ILE A 44 -19.61 6.13 -27.02
N CYS A 45 -19.55 5.64 -25.78
CA CYS A 45 -20.49 6.00 -24.73
C CYS A 45 -20.19 7.39 -24.15
N THR A 46 -21.20 8.06 -23.59
CA THR A 46 -21.09 9.39 -22.96
C THR A 46 -20.05 9.47 -21.84
N THR A 47 -19.83 8.36 -21.12
CA THR A 47 -18.78 8.28 -20.08
C THR A 47 -17.38 8.36 -20.68
N CYS A 48 -17.09 7.61 -21.75
CA CYS A 48 -15.78 7.65 -22.41
C CYS A 48 -15.58 8.99 -23.12
N TYR A 49 -16.61 9.51 -23.78
CA TYR A 49 -16.60 10.84 -24.38
C TYR A 49 -16.31 11.94 -23.35
N SER A 50 -16.91 11.87 -22.16
CA SER A 50 -16.65 12.86 -21.11
C SER A 50 -15.23 12.80 -20.56
N ARG A 51 -14.58 11.63 -20.55
CA ARG A 51 -13.18 11.44 -20.15
C ARG A 51 -12.19 11.96 -21.20
N LEU A 52 -12.51 11.82 -22.49
CA LEU A 52 -11.70 12.43 -23.56
C LEU A 52 -11.69 13.96 -23.51
N LEU A 53 -12.69 14.55 -22.85
CA LEU A 53 -12.81 15.99 -22.67
C LEU A 53 -12.24 16.47 -21.34
N THR A 54 -11.52 15.64 -20.56
CA THR A 54 -10.85 16.12 -19.33
C THR A 54 -9.41 16.51 -19.59
N ALA A 55 -8.99 17.67 -19.09
CA ALA A 55 -7.61 18.11 -19.10
C ALA A 55 -7.33 19.00 -17.87
N THR A 56 -6.07 19.38 -17.68
CA THR A 56 -5.69 20.41 -16.73
C THR A 56 -6.18 21.77 -17.22
N CYS A 57 -6.91 22.49 -16.36
CA CYS A 57 -7.43 23.81 -16.70
C CYS A 57 -6.32 24.87 -16.62
N SER A 58 -6.05 25.59 -17.72
CA SER A 58 -5.03 26.65 -17.78
C SER A 58 -5.26 27.78 -16.77
N SER A 59 -6.53 28.09 -16.48
CA SER A 59 -6.91 29.18 -15.59
C SER A 59 -6.88 28.84 -14.10
N CYS A 60 -7.08 27.58 -13.69
CA CYS A 60 -7.09 27.20 -12.26
C CYS A 60 -6.06 26.13 -11.86
N GLY A 61 -5.28 25.61 -12.81
CA GLY A 61 -4.20 24.66 -12.58
C GLY A 61 -4.62 23.29 -12.05
N ARG A 62 -5.92 22.97 -12.05
CA ARG A 62 -6.44 21.69 -11.55
C ARG A 62 -6.67 20.71 -12.68
N ASP A 63 -6.24 19.48 -12.45
CA ASP A 63 -6.36 18.37 -13.39
C ASP A 63 -7.68 17.60 -13.29
N GLY A 64 -7.99 16.78 -14.30
CA GLY A 64 -9.19 15.94 -14.37
C GLY A 64 -10.50 16.72 -14.54
N HIS A 65 -10.41 18.00 -14.94
CA HIS A 65 -11.59 18.81 -15.20
C HIS A 65 -12.09 18.61 -16.62
N ARG A 66 -13.40 18.40 -16.78
CA ARG A 66 -14.03 18.51 -18.10
C ARG A 66 -13.77 19.90 -18.66
N ILE A 67 -13.28 19.99 -19.89
CA ILE A 67 -12.97 21.23 -20.60
C ILE A 67 -14.21 21.71 -21.33
N ARG A 68 -14.49 23.00 -21.20
CA ARG A 68 -15.66 23.65 -21.80
C ARG A 68 -15.28 24.49 -23.01
N SER A 69 -14.16 25.17 -22.93
CA SER A 69 -13.66 26.05 -23.97
C SER A 69 -12.14 25.99 -24.00
N ARG A 70 -11.56 26.59 -25.01
CA ARG A 70 -10.14 26.94 -25.04
C ARG A 70 -10.02 28.47 -24.97
N ASP A 71 -8.96 28.98 -24.34
CA ASP A 71 -8.66 30.41 -24.36
C ASP A 71 -8.06 30.86 -25.70
N VAL A 72 -7.64 32.12 -25.78
CA VAL A 72 -7.11 32.74 -27.01
C VAL A 72 -5.84 32.05 -27.52
N ASP A 73 -5.08 31.42 -26.64
CA ASP A 73 -3.87 30.67 -26.94
C ASP A 73 -4.15 29.18 -27.19
N GLY A 74 -5.43 28.79 -27.28
CA GLY A 74 -5.85 27.41 -27.49
C GLY A 74 -5.77 26.51 -26.25
N GLN A 75 -5.49 27.08 -25.07
CA GLN A 75 -5.31 26.29 -23.84
C GLN A 75 -6.65 25.92 -23.20
N PRO A 76 -6.78 24.71 -22.63
CA PRO A 76 -8.05 24.19 -22.13
C PRO A 76 -8.54 24.88 -20.86
N VAL A 77 -9.80 25.34 -20.86
CA VAL A 77 -10.44 26.02 -19.73
C VAL A 77 -11.66 25.24 -19.22
N CYS A 78 -11.72 25.03 -17.90
CA CYS A 78 -12.85 24.34 -17.25
C CYS A 78 -14.12 25.20 -17.24
N PRO A 79 -15.33 24.59 -17.15
CA PRO A 79 -16.61 25.30 -17.16
C PRO A 79 -16.70 26.44 -16.17
N ARG A 80 -16.11 26.28 -14.98
CA ARG A 80 -16.17 27.28 -13.92
C ARG A 80 -15.28 28.49 -14.23
N CYS A 81 -14.06 28.27 -14.74
CA CYS A 81 -13.17 29.35 -15.14
C CYS A 81 -13.69 30.07 -16.38
N HIS A 82 -14.19 29.33 -17.37
CA HIS A 82 -14.86 29.90 -18.53
C HIS A 82 -16.06 30.79 -18.12
N ASP A 83 -16.92 30.29 -17.22
CA ASP A 83 -18.08 31.06 -16.78
C ASP A 83 -17.69 32.30 -15.92
N ARG A 84 -16.53 32.28 -15.26
CA ARG A 84 -16.01 33.41 -14.48
C ARG A 84 -15.33 34.47 -15.35
N ALA A 85 -14.66 34.05 -16.41
CA ALA A 85 -13.99 34.94 -17.37
C ALA A 85 -14.96 35.60 -18.36
N ARG A 86 -16.24 35.19 -18.35
CA ARG A 86 -17.25 35.73 -19.25
C ARG A 86 -17.55 37.20 -18.92
N PRO A 87 -17.52 38.10 -19.91
CA PRO A 87 -17.87 39.50 -19.70
C PRO A 87 -19.25 39.65 -19.05
N LEU A 88 -19.36 40.57 -18.08
CA LEU A 88 -20.65 40.96 -17.54
C LEU A 88 -21.31 41.93 -18.52
N GLU A 89 -22.54 41.66 -18.88
CA GLU A 89 -23.34 42.47 -19.81
C GLU A 89 -24.60 42.98 -19.09
N VAL A 90 -25.20 44.06 -19.58
CA VAL A 90 -26.43 44.61 -19.01
C VAL A 90 -27.60 43.67 -19.29
N CYS A 91 -28.19 43.12 -18.23
CA CYS A 91 -29.32 42.20 -18.33
C CYS A 91 -30.56 42.91 -18.88
N ALA A 92 -31.13 42.43 -19.98
CA ALA A 92 -32.36 42.99 -20.55
C ALA A 92 -33.59 42.92 -19.62
N GLY A 93 -33.53 42.13 -18.54
CA GLY A 93 -34.63 41.99 -17.58
C GLY A 93 -34.48 42.81 -16.28
N CYS A 94 -33.27 42.93 -15.73
CA CYS A 94 -33.05 43.66 -14.46
C CYS A 94 -32.12 44.87 -14.61
N GLN A 95 -31.62 45.14 -15.80
CA GLN A 95 -30.74 46.26 -16.13
C GLN A 95 -29.42 46.34 -15.32
N GLU A 96 -29.05 45.25 -14.65
CA GLU A 96 -27.77 45.15 -13.93
C GLU A 96 -26.73 44.39 -14.76
N LEU A 97 -25.44 44.73 -14.54
CA LEU A 97 -24.30 43.98 -15.06
C LEU A 97 -24.25 42.58 -14.46
N ARG A 98 -24.51 41.56 -15.29
CA ARG A 98 -24.57 40.15 -14.89
C ARG A 98 -24.00 39.26 -15.99
N GLY A 99 -23.67 38.02 -15.64
CA GLY A 99 -23.41 36.99 -16.65
C GLY A 99 -24.73 36.59 -17.32
N LEU A 100 -24.86 36.87 -18.62
CA LEU A 100 -26.11 36.65 -19.37
C LEU A 100 -26.11 35.32 -20.12
N LYS A 101 -27.29 34.75 -20.34
CA LYS A 101 -27.50 33.76 -21.42
C LYS A 101 -28.47 34.35 -22.43
N ARG A 102 -28.21 34.13 -23.72
CA ARG A 102 -29.13 34.52 -24.79
C ARG A 102 -30.38 33.67 -24.71
N SER A 103 -31.53 34.34 -24.71
CA SER A 103 -32.84 33.72 -24.79
C SER A 103 -33.13 33.39 -26.24
N THR A 104 -33.57 32.16 -26.51
CA THR A 104 -33.98 31.72 -27.86
C THR A 104 -35.33 32.28 -28.28
N ARG A 105 -36.10 32.87 -27.34
CA ARG A 105 -37.44 33.40 -27.59
C ARG A 105 -37.42 34.77 -28.27
N ASP A 106 -36.43 35.60 -27.95
CA ASP A 106 -36.36 37.02 -28.31
C ASP A 106 -34.94 37.50 -28.61
N GLY A 107 -33.93 36.61 -28.58
CA GLY A 107 -32.55 36.91 -28.90
C GLY A 107 -31.77 37.70 -27.84
N LEU A 108 -32.46 38.27 -26.84
CA LEU A 108 -31.86 39.13 -25.82
C LEU A 108 -31.13 38.36 -24.71
N GLY A 109 -30.18 39.03 -24.06
CA GLY A 109 -29.40 38.49 -22.94
C GLY A 109 -30.09 38.69 -21.59
N TYR A 110 -30.28 37.61 -20.83
CA TYR A 110 -30.86 37.66 -19.50
C TYR A 110 -29.98 36.97 -18.46
N CYS A 111 -29.93 37.53 -17.24
CA CYS A 111 -29.26 36.89 -16.11
C CYS A 111 -30.03 35.64 -15.67
N ARG A 112 -29.37 34.73 -14.93
CA ARG A 112 -29.96 33.46 -14.45
C ARG A 112 -31.32 33.67 -13.76
N SER A 113 -31.45 34.73 -12.96
CA SER A 113 -32.68 35.06 -12.23
C SER A 113 -33.79 35.54 -13.16
N CYS A 114 -33.50 36.43 -14.11
CA CYS A 114 -34.48 36.90 -15.09
C CYS A 114 -34.92 35.78 -16.05
N ILE A 115 -34.01 34.88 -16.45
CA ILE A 115 -34.37 33.67 -17.22
C ILE A 115 -35.30 32.77 -16.41
N ALA A 116 -35.02 32.56 -15.13
CA ALA A 116 -35.86 31.75 -14.28
C ALA A 116 -37.27 32.33 -14.13
N ARG A 117 -37.42 33.66 -14.08
CA ARG A 117 -38.73 34.34 -14.06
C ARG A 117 -39.49 34.26 -15.39
N ARG A 118 -38.78 34.23 -16.52
CA ARG A 118 -39.37 34.15 -17.87
C ARG A 118 -39.59 32.71 -18.37
N ALA A 119 -39.19 31.72 -17.58
CA ALA A 119 -39.38 30.32 -17.91
C ALA A 119 -40.89 29.99 -17.96
N PRO A 120 -41.34 29.24 -18.98
CA PRO A 120 -42.76 28.88 -19.08
C PRO A 120 -43.21 28.13 -17.83
N THR A 121 -44.32 28.59 -17.26
CA THR A 121 -45.03 27.92 -16.18
C THR A 121 -46.21 27.17 -16.79
N GLU A 122 -46.35 25.92 -16.39
CA GLU A 122 -47.48 25.07 -16.77
C GLU A 122 -48.06 24.47 -15.48
N PRO A 123 -49.33 24.06 -15.48
CA PRO A 123 -49.93 23.41 -14.33
C PRO A 123 -49.20 22.09 -14.08
N CYS A 124 -48.62 21.95 -12.90
CA CYS A 124 -47.88 20.74 -12.57
C CYS A 124 -48.83 19.55 -12.48
N SER A 125 -48.57 18.46 -13.21
CA SER A 125 -49.36 17.23 -13.21
C SER A 125 -49.44 16.52 -11.86
N ILE A 126 -48.65 16.93 -10.86
CA ILE A 126 -48.66 16.35 -9.51
C ILE A 126 -49.36 17.27 -8.50
N CYS A 127 -49.07 18.58 -8.49
CA CYS A 127 -49.65 19.50 -7.51
C CYS A 127 -50.69 20.48 -8.06
N GLY A 128 -50.99 20.43 -9.36
CA GLY A 128 -51.97 21.27 -10.05
C GLY A 128 -51.60 22.76 -10.19
N ARG A 129 -50.54 23.22 -9.49
CA ARG A 129 -50.16 24.64 -9.49
C ARG A 129 -49.31 24.98 -10.71
N ASP A 130 -49.56 26.15 -11.28
CA ASP A 130 -48.71 26.75 -12.30
C ASP A 130 -47.31 26.99 -11.74
N ARG A 131 -46.37 26.20 -12.23
CA ARG A 131 -44.98 26.21 -11.77
C ARG A 131 -44.08 26.00 -12.98
N ARG A 132 -42.83 26.45 -12.85
CA ARG A 132 -41.82 26.19 -13.86
C ARG A 132 -41.67 24.68 -14.08
N VAL A 133 -41.73 24.26 -15.34
CA VAL A 133 -41.54 22.86 -15.73
C VAL A 133 -40.09 22.45 -15.47
N ASN A 134 -39.89 21.40 -14.66
CA ASN A 134 -38.59 20.84 -14.33
C ASN A 134 -38.31 19.55 -15.13
N ALA A 135 -39.33 18.70 -15.23
CA ALA A 135 -39.32 17.48 -16.02
C ALA A 135 -40.71 17.25 -16.61
N ARG A 136 -40.83 16.32 -17.56
CA ARG A 136 -42.13 15.86 -18.07
C ARG A 136 -42.31 14.37 -17.76
N THR A 137 -43.55 13.96 -17.50
CA THR A 137 -43.91 12.55 -17.38
C THR A 137 -43.83 11.86 -18.75
N ALA A 138 -43.87 10.53 -18.79
CA ALA A 138 -43.91 9.76 -20.04
C ALA A 138 -45.10 10.13 -20.94
N THR A 139 -46.19 10.61 -20.34
CA THR A 139 -47.40 11.12 -21.01
C THR A 139 -47.35 12.60 -21.36
N GLY A 140 -46.21 13.28 -21.15
CA GLY A 140 -46.00 14.69 -21.52
C GLY A 140 -46.40 15.74 -20.46
N GLY A 141 -46.97 15.33 -19.33
CA GLY A 141 -47.40 16.22 -18.25
C GLY A 141 -46.23 16.92 -17.56
N ALA A 142 -46.35 18.23 -17.32
CA ALA A 142 -45.30 19.02 -16.69
C ALA A 142 -45.16 18.73 -15.19
N VAL A 143 -43.94 18.46 -14.72
CA VAL A 143 -43.64 18.25 -13.30
C VAL A 143 -42.75 19.37 -12.79
N CYS A 144 -43.18 20.06 -11.72
CA CYS A 144 -42.38 21.11 -11.08
C CYS A 144 -41.24 20.52 -10.25
N THR A 145 -40.17 21.29 -10.02
CA THR A 145 -38.98 20.82 -9.27
C THR A 145 -39.36 20.24 -7.90
N GLY A 146 -40.28 20.90 -7.17
CA GLY A 146 -40.69 20.43 -5.85
C GLY A 146 -41.43 19.08 -5.85
N CYS A 147 -42.24 18.81 -6.88
CA CYS A 147 -42.93 17.52 -7.02
C CYS A 147 -42.02 16.45 -7.63
N TYR A 148 -41.09 16.85 -8.50
CA TYR A 148 -40.05 15.98 -9.05
C TYR A 148 -39.12 15.46 -7.96
N ASP A 149 -38.69 16.33 -7.04
CA ASP A 149 -37.82 15.93 -5.93
C ASP A 149 -38.57 15.04 -4.92
N LYS A 150 -39.85 15.35 -4.62
CA LYS A 150 -40.70 14.54 -3.73
C LYS A 150 -40.97 13.13 -4.24
N THR A 151 -41.14 12.95 -5.55
CA THR A 151 -41.38 11.61 -6.14
C THR A 151 -40.13 10.74 -6.17
N ARG A 152 -38.93 11.32 -6.05
CA ARG A 152 -37.65 10.58 -6.04
C ARG A 152 -37.25 10.02 -4.68
N THR A 153 -37.81 10.56 -3.60
CA THR A 153 -37.56 10.17 -2.21
C THR A 153 -38.88 9.82 -1.56
N GLY A 154 -39.23 8.52 -1.54
CA GLY A 154 -40.49 8.04 -0.95
C GLY A 154 -40.78 8.70 0.40
N THR A 155 -41.96 9.32 0.52
CA THR A 155 -42.38 10.03 1.74
C THR A 155 -42.94 9.04 2.76
N VAL A 156 -42.42 9.06 3.98
CA VAL A 156 -42.89 8.24 5.11
C VAL A 156 -43.12 9.17 6.30
N ALA A 157 -44.03 8.83 7.21
CA ALA A 157 -44.26 9.61 8.42
C ALA A 157 -42.98 9.70 9.27
N CYS A 158 -42.67 10.90 9.75
CA CYS A 158 -41.61 11.12 10.75
C CYS A 158 -42.09 10.66 12.12
N ASP A 159 -41.34 9.79 12.79
CA ASP A 159 -41.70 9.23 14.10
C ASP A 159 -41.55 10.22 15.26
N GLU A 160 -40.98 11.42 15.02
CA GLU A 160 -40.88 12.49 16.03
C GLU A 160 -41.92 13.60 15.84
N CYS A 161 -42.17 14.05 14.61
CA CYS A 161 -43.09 15.16 14.35
C CYS A 161 -44.37 14.78 13.60
N GLY A 162 -44.54 13.50 13.24
CA GLY A 162 -45.71 12.97 12.53
C GLY A 162 -45.85 13.40 11.07
N GLN A 163 -45.04 14.33 10.59
CA GLN A 163 -45.16 14.86 9.22
C GLN A 163 -44.75 13.83 8.17
N VAL A 164 -45.57 13.65 7.13
CA VAL A 164 -45.27 12.80 5.97
C VAL A 164 -44.40 13.58 4.99
N VAL A 165 -43.08 13.37 5.09
CA VAL A 165 -42.07 14.13 4.35
C VAL A 165 -40.96 13.20 3.85
N PRO A 166 -40.11 13.63 2.89
CA PRO A 166 -38.94 12.86 2.49
C PRO A 166 -38.07 12.51 3.70
N LEU A 167 -37.72 11.24 3.86
CA LEU A 167 -36.86 10.77 4.95
C LEU A 167 -35.45 11.36 4.81
N ALA A 168 -34.92 11.89 5.91
CA ALA A 168 -33.53 12.34 5.97
C ALA A 168 -32.60 11.26 6.54
N ALA A 169 -33.06 10.51 7.55
CA ALA A 169 -32.33 9.40 8.16
C ALA A 169 -33.29 8.43 8.87
N ARG A 170 -32.88 7.18 9.05
CA ARG A 170 -33.42 6.28 10.07
C ARG A 170 -32.44 6.22 11.25
N ALA A 171 -32.94 6.22 12.48
CA ALA A 171 -32.13 6.43 13.70
C ALA A 171 -30.97 5.41 13.88
N ASP A 172 -31.07 4.22 13.29
CA ASP A 172 -30.05 3.15 13.30
C ASP A 172 -29.02 3.24 12.14
N GLY A 173 -29.24 4.12 11.16
CA GLY A 173 -28.28 4.41 10.10
C GLY A 173 -28.06 3.29 9.07
N ARG A 174 -28.90 2.26 9.01
CA ARG A 174 -28.83 1.20 7.97
C ARG A 174 -30.17 1.06 7.24
N ILE A 175 -30.12 1.04 5.91
CA ILE A 175 -31.28 0.65 5.09
C ILE A 175 -31.37 -0.88 5.14
N GLY A 176 -32.38 -1.44 5.80
CA GLY A 176 -32.72 -2.87 5.69
C GLY A 176 -32.95 -3.68 6.98
N THR A 177 -32.78 -3.12 8.19
CA THR A 177 -32.89 -3.90 9.46
C THR A 177 -34.18 -3.67 10.27
N GLY A 178 -35.13 -2.90 9.75
CA GLY A 178 -36.53 -2.91 10.23
C GLY A 178 -36.84 -2.27 11.60
N THR A 179 -35.87 -1.71 12.33
CA THR A 179 -36.11 -1.24 13.72
C THR A 179 -35.78 0.25 13.99
N GLY A 180 -35.24 0.99 13.02
CA GLY A 180 -34.88 2.41 13.22
C GLY A 180 -36.03 3.40 13.00
N LYS A 181 -36.18 4.37 13.92
CA LYS A 181 -37.15 5.49 13.79
C LYS A 181 -36.91 6.30 12.50
N ASN A 182 -37.96 6.57 11.75
CA ASN A 182 -38.01 7.44 10.57
C ASN A 182 -37.93 8.91 10.99
N LEU A 183 -36.85 9.62 10.64
CA LEU A 183 -36.68 11.02 11.01
C LEU A 183 -36.62 11.93 9.77
N CYS A 184 -37.37 13.03 9.82
CA CYS A 184 -37.29 14.10 8.82
C CYS A 184 -36.03 14.96 9.02
N ALA A 185 -35.67 15.77 8.01
CA ALA A 185 -34.50 16.63 8.07
C ALA A 185 -34.53 17.66 9.22
N GLY A 186 -35.73 18.10 9.65
CA GLY A 186 -35.89 19.04 10.76
C GLY A 186 -35.76 18.40 12.15
N CYS A 187 -36.15 17.13 12.28
CA CYS A 187 -36.06 16.36 13.52
C CYS A 187 -34.70 15.68 13.68
N TYR A 188 -34.02 15.38 12.57
CA TYR A 188 -32.73 14.73 12.60
C TYR A 188 -31.63 15.64 13.20
N ARG A 189 -31.21 15.33 14.42
CA ARG A 189 -30.02 15.94 15.05
C ARG A 189 -28.81 15.01 14.85
N HIS A 190 -27.73 15.57 14.29
CA HIS A 190 -26.45 14.87 14.28
C HIS A 190 -25.99 14.57 15.72
N PRO A 191 -25.64 13.32 16.05
CA PRO A 191 -25.26 12.96 17.41
C PRO A 191 -24.00 13.71 17.85
N GLU A 192 -23.90 14.02 19.15
CA GLU A 192 -22.66 14.51 19.75
C GLU A 192 -21.79 13.32 20.13
N ARG A 193 -20.59 13.28 19.57
CA ARG A 193 -19.60 12.24 19.84
C ARG A 193 -18.22 12.86 19.85
N GLU A 194 -17.25 12.16 20.42
CA GLU A 194 -15.87 12.59 20.37
C GLU A 194 -15.37 12.60 18.92
N CYS A 195 -14.82 13.74 18.49
CA CYS A 195 -14.28 13.85 17.15
C CYS A 195 -12.87 13.27 17.07
N GLY A 196 -12.64 12.24 16.26
CA GLY A 196 -11.33 11.62 16.04
C GLY A 196 -10.32 12.46 15.25
N ILE A 197 -10.51 13.78 15.18
CA ILE A 197 -9.51 14.76 14.72
C ILE A 197 -9.15 15.73 15.86
N CYS A 198 -10.09 16.08 16.75
CA CYS A 198 -9.86 17.09 17.79
C CYS A 198 -9.98 16.62 19.23
N GLY A 199 -10.49 15.39 19.45
CA GLY A 199 -10.75 14.83 20.77
C GLY A 199 -11.85 15.55 21.56
N ARG A 200 -12.61 16.47 20.93
CA ARG A 200 -13.72 17.17 21.59
C ARG A 200 -15.04 16.51 21.24
N THR A 201 -15.90 16.34 22.23
CA THR A 201 -17.30 15.96 22.05
C THR A 201 -18.06 17.09 21.37
N ARG A 202 -18.49 16.85 20.13
CA ARG A 202 -19.23 17.80 19.30
C ARG A 202 -20.19 17.06 18.37
N ARG A 203 -21.13 17.79 17.77
CA ARG A 203 -21.99 17.28 16.70
C ARG A 203 -21.15 16.75 15.53
N VAL A 204 -21.42 15.50 15.16
CA VAL A 204 -20.70 14.78 14.10
C VAL A 204 -21.19 15.21 12.72
N ALA A 205 -20.32 15.78 11.90
CA ALA A 205 -20.61 16.13 10.50
C ALA A 205 -20.35 14.97 9.54
N LEU A 206 -19.38 14.11 9.85
CA LEU A 206 -19.07 12.90 9.09
C LEU A 206 -18.97 11.72 10.07
N ARG A 207 -19.85 10.74 9.89
CA ARG A 207 -19.93 9.57 10.77
C ARG A 207 -18.74 8.63 10.56
N ALA A 208 -18.35 7.95 11.63
CA ALA A 208 -17.32 6.94 11.61
C ALA A 208 -17.66 5.82 10.62
N THR A 209 -16.64 5.34 9.92
CA THR A 209 -16.65 4.10 9.14
C THR A 209 -15.65 3.11 9.74
N THR A 210 -15.53 1.92 9.17
CA THR A 210 -14.48 0.96 9.55
C THR A 210 -13.05 1.51 9.43
N VAL A 211 -12.86 2.56 8.63
CA VAL A 211 -11.55 3.14 8.31
C VAL A 211 -11.39 4.61 8.72
N SER A 212 -12.44 5.26 9.23
CA SER A 212 -12.39 6.67 9.62
C SER A 212 -13.21 6.93 10.89
N PRO A 213 -12.73 7.78 11.83
CA PRO A 213 -13.48 8.06 13.05
C PRO A 213 -14.62 9.05 12.82
N ASP A 214 -15.44 9.29 13.84
CA ASP A 214 -16.44 10.36 13.82
C ASP A 214 -15.73 11.73 13.75
N ILE A 215 -16.20 12.63 12.86
CA ILE A 215 -15.55 13.91 12.59
C ILE A 215 -16.56 15.06 12.77
N CYS A 216 -16.21 16.05 13.58
CA CYS A 216 -17.03 17.26 13.76
C CYS A 216 -16.93 18.21 12.56
N ALA A 217 -17.92 19.08 12.37
CA ALA A 217 -18.00 20.03 11.25
C ALA A 217 -16.74 20.90 11.10
N THR A 218 -16.19 21.38 12.22
CA THR A 218 -14.97 22.21 12.22
C THR A 218 -13.76 21.47 11.67
N CYS A 219 -13.64 20.17 11.98
CA CYS A 219 -12.54 19.35 11.49
C CYS A 219 -12.76 18.92 10.04
N TYR A 220 -14.01 18.61 9.67
CA TYR A 220 -14.36 18.26 8.31
C TYR A 220 -14.05 19.41 7.33
N GLN A 221 -14.30 20.65 7.76
CA GLN A 221 -14.07 21.87 6.99
C GLN A 221 -12.81 22.63 7.44
N ALA A 222 -11.78 21.93 7.92
CA ALA A 222 -10.61 22.55 8.55
C ALA A 222 -10.04 23.70 7.69
N PRO A 223 -10.05 24.95 8.21
CA PRO A 223 -9.62 26.12 7.46
C PRO A 223 -8.09 26.25 7.43
N ILE A 224 -7.59 26.99 6.43
CA ILE A 224 -6.28 27.62 6.51
C ILE A 224 -6.41 28.78 7.52
N VAL A 225 -5.46 28.86 8.46
CA VAL A 225 -5.42 29.87 9.52
C VAL A 225 -4.04 30.48 9.63
N ASP A 226 -3.98 31.70 10.15
CA ASP A 226 -2.75 32.38 10.53
C ASP A 226 -2.42 31.93 11.95
N CYS A 227 -1.42 31.08 12.08
CA CYS A 227 -1.13 30.46 13.37
C CYS A 227 -0.60 31.49 14.38
N SER A 228 -1.29 31.70 15.51
CA SER A 228 -0.84 32.60 16.58
C SER A 228 0.40 32.12 17.37
N VAL A 229 1.04 31.04 16.92
CA VAL A 229 2.22 30.45 17.56
C VAL A 229 3.41 30.56 16.61
N CYS A 230 3.34 29.93 15.43
CA CYS A 230 4.42 29.98 14.44
C CYS A 230 4.26 31.06 13.34
N GLY A 231 3.14 31.80 13.31
CA GLY A 231 2.86 32.80 12.27
C GLY A 231 2.52 32.25 10.88
N GLN A 232 2.59 30.94 10.65
CA GLN A 232 2.39 30.35 9.33
C GLN A 232 0.92 30.30 8.88
N HIS A 233 0.70 30.52 7.58
CA HIS A 233 -0.55 30.29 6.87
C HIS A 233 -0.73 28.79 6.56
N ALA A 234 -1.38 28.04 7.44
CA ALA A 234 -1.46 26.59 7.32
C ALA A 234 -2.82 26.03 7.75
N LEU A 235 -3.10 24.77 7.41
CA LEU A 235 -4.29 24.07 7.91
C LEU A 235 -4.29 24.01 9.44
N GLY A 236 -5.40 24.40 10.06
CA GLY A 236 -5.48 24.50 11.51
C GLY A 236 -6.89 24.64 12.05
N ARG A 237 -6.99 25.18 13.26
CA ARG A 237 -8.25 25.48 13.95
C ARG A 237 -8.33 26.97 14.25
N ARG A 238 -9.47 27.59 13.97
CA ARG A 238 -9.74 29.00 14.30
C ARG A 238 -9.89 29.26 15.81
N ALA A 239 -10.28 28.25 16.59
CA ALA A 239 -10.46 28.36 18.04
C ALA A 239 -9.88 27.14 18.77
N THR A 240 -8.74 27.35 19.44
CA THR A 240 -8.14 26.38 20.39
C THR A 240 -8.62 26.63 21.82
N ARG A 241 -8.03 25.96 22.83
CA ARG A 241 -8.41 26.12 24.25
C ARG A 241 -8.28 27.57 24.74
N ASN A 242 -7.43 28.37 24.08
CA ASN A 242 -7.12 29.74 24.47
C ASN A 242 -7.79 30.79 23.55
N GLY A 243 -8.80 30.38 22.76
CA GLY A 243 -9.53 31.28 21.85
C GLY A 243 -8.77 31.74 20.60
N ARG A 244 -7.49 31.42 20.44
CA ARG A 244 -6.64 31.84 19.32
C ARG A 244 -6.46 30.75 18.23
N PRO A 245 -6.23 31.13 16.95
CA PRO A 245 -6.04 30.18 15.86
C PRO A 245 -4.67 29.49 15.88
N TRP A 246 -4.62 28.16 15.84
CA TRP A 246 -3.35 27.39 15.77
C TRP A 246 -3.36 26.43 14.58
N CYS A 247 -2.22 26.29 13.88
CA CYS A 247 -2.03 25.27 12.86
C CYS A 247 -1.96 23.87 13.48
N PHE A 248 -2.18 22.82 12.68
CA PHE A 248 -2.07 21.44 13.17
C PHE A 248 -0.65 21.07 13.63
N GLY A 249 0.39 21.67 13.03
CA GLY A 249 1.78 21.48 13.45
C GLY A 249 2.02 21.92 14.89
N CYS A 250 1.69 23.17 15.22
CA CYS A 250 1.82 23.69 16.58
C CYS A 250 0.95 22.93 17.60
N GLN A 251 -0.24 22.49 17.20
CA GLN A 251 -1.08 21.66 18.07
C GLN A 251 -0.46 20.28 18.36
N ALA A 252 0.12 19.62 17.35
CA ALA A 252 0.79 18.35 17.54
C ALA A 252 2.03 18.53 18.43
N THR A 253 2.80 19.59 18.19
CA THR A 253 3.98 19.98 18.96
C THR A 253 3.66 20.16 20.44
N ASP A 254 2.70 21.03 20.77
CA ASP A 254 2.27 21.28 22.16
C ASP A 254 1.79 20.00 22.86
N ARG A 255 1.11 19.10 22.13
CA ARG A 255 0.64 17.84 22.70
C ARG A 255 1.78 16.85 22.95
N ILE A 256 2.77 16.79 22.07
CA ILE A 256 4.00 15.98 22.23
C ILE A 256 4.81 16.51 23.41
N ASP A 257 5.03 17.83 23.47
CA ASP A 257 5.81 18.46 24.53
C ASP A 257 5.24 18.17 25.90
N ARG A 258 3.92 18.32 26.08
CA ARG A 258 3.25 18.00 27.36
C ARG A 258 3.29 16.52 27.72
N LEU A 259 3.34 15.62 26.74
CA LEU A 259 3.40 14.18 27.00
C LEU A 259 4.79 13.75 27.48
N LEU A 260 5.83 14.38 26.92
CA LEU A 260 7.23 14.03 27.12
C LEU A 260 7.93 14.87 28.20
N ALA A 261 7.34 15.99 28.59
CA ALA A 261 7.85 16.82 29.68
C ALA A 261 7.80 16.06 31.03
N GLY A 262 8.90 16.17 31.78
CA GLY A 262 9.01 15.71 33.15
C GLY A 262 8.25 16.59 34.15
N PRO A 263 8.32 16.27 35.46
CA PRO A 263 7.64 17.03 36.51
C PRO A 263 8.05 18.51 36.59
N ASP A 264 9.27 18.81 36.17
CA ASP A 264 9.88 20.15 36.08
C ASP A 264 9.53 20.90 34.77
N GLY A 265 8.78 20.26 33.87
CA GLY A 265 8.42 20.81 32.57
C GLY A 265 9.50 20.69 31.49
N THR A 266 10.63 20.03 31.77
CA THR A 266 11.72 19.85 30.79
C THR A 266 11.64 18.48 30.13
N ILE A 267 12.19 18.35 28.91
CA ILE A 267 12.24 17.09 28.17
C ILE A 267 13.67 16.52 28.26
N PRO A 268 13.88 15.27 28.71
CA PRO A 268 15.21 14.66 28.83
C PRO A 268 16.02 14.62 27.53
N ILE A 269 17.36 14.63 27.66
CA ILE A 269 18.37 14.76 26.57
C ILE A 269 18.49 13.52 25.64
N GLY A 270 17.67 12.48 25.80
CA GLY A 270 17.50 11.41 24.79
C GLY A 270 16.09 11.33 24.20
N VAL A 271 15.17 12.12 24.74
CA VAL A 271 13.75 12.15 24.35
C VAL A 271 13.49 13.35 23.43
N LYS A 272 14.28 14.41 23.59
CA LYS A 272 14.19 15.64 22.81
C LYS A 272 14.47 15.43 21.32
N GLU A 273 15.46 14.60 20.99
CA GLU A 273 15.86 14.27 19.62
C GLU A 273 14.70 13.55 18.90
N VAL A 274 14.09 12.60 19.61
CA VAL A 274 12.89 11.89 19.12
C VAL A 274 11.72 12.86 18.96
N ARG A 275 11.50 13.73 19.94
CA ARG A 275 10.47 14.78 19.89
C ARG A 275 10.66 15.66 18.65
N ASP A 276 11.87 16.13 18.37
CA ASP A 276 12.13 17.06 17.27
C ASP A 276 11.82 16.42 15.91
N VAL A 277 12.12 15.13 15.75
CA VAL A 277 11.74 14.36 14.56
C VAL A 277 10.22 14.20 14.46
N LEU A 278 9.55 13.84 15.56
CA LEU A 278 8.09 13.69 15.57
C LEU A 278 7.40 14.99 15.15
N VAL A 279 7.91 16.14 15.62
CA VAL A 279 7.39 17.48 15.32
C VAL A 279 7.71 17.93 13.91
N ALA A 280 8.88 17.57 13.37
CA ALA A 280 9.27 17.87 11.98
C ALA A 280 8.42 17.13 10.92
N THR A 281 7.54 16.21 11.31
CA THR A 281 6.70 15.42 10.39
C THR A 281 5.77 16.31 9.55
N HIS A 282 5.83 16.20 8.21
CA HIS A 282 5.00 16.96 7.26
C HIS A 282 3.49 16.66 7.30
N ARG A 283 3.03 15.76 8.16
CA ARG A 283 1.62 15.36 8.32
C ARG A 283 1.17 15.41 9.79
N PRO A 284 1.22 16.58 10.44
CA PRO A 284 0.89 16.74 11.86
C PRO A 284 -0.55 16.31 12.20
N ARG A 285 -1.45 16.38 11.21
CA ARG A 285 -2.84 15.93 11.35
C ARG A 285 -2.96 14.42 11.58
N SER A 286 -2.05 13.62 11.03
CA SER A 286 -2.05 12.16 11.26
C SER A 286 -1.71 11.83 12.71
N ILE A 287 -0.77 12.56 13.32
CA ILE A 287 -0.41 12.40 14.74
C ILE A 287 -1.61 12.74 15.62
N LEU A 288 -2.28 13.88 15.34
CA LEU A 288 -3.45 14.30 16.11
C LEU A 288 -4.64 13.34 15.99
N ASN A 289 -4.91 12.81 14.79
CA ASN A 289 -6.03 11.88 14.57
C ASN A 289 -5.82 10.51 15.21
N ASN A 290 -4.56 10.08 15.32
CA ASN A 290 -4.22 8.77 15.85
C ASN A 290 -3.66 8.83 17.26
N TRP A 291 -3.71 9.98 17.94
CA TRP A 291 -2.99 10.25 19.19
C TRP A 291 -3.04 9.09 20.18
N ASP A 292 -4.24 8.64 20.55
CA ASP A 292 -4.44 7.59 21.55
C ASP A 292 -4.09 6.18 21.04
N ARG A 293 -3.84 6.04 19.74
CA ARG A 293 -3.42 4.79 19.08
C ARG A 293 -1.91 4.72 18.85
N ILE A 294 -1.15 5.78 19.12
CA ILE A 294 0.30 5.78 18.92
C ILE A 294 0.99 5.23 20.18
N GLU A 295 0.91 3.91 20.34
CA GLU A 295 1.46 3.20 21.48
C GLU A 295 2.97 3.46 21.68
N SER A 296 3.74 3.67 20.62
CA SER A 296 5.17 3.99 20.71
C SER A 296 5.47 5.31 21.42
N LEU A 297 4.62 6.34 21.27
CA LEU A 297 4.79 7.61 21.99
C LEU A 297 4.45 7.46 23.47
N THR A 298 3.36 6.75 23.79
CA THR A 298 2.98 6.48 25.19
C THR A 298 4.05 5.63 25.89
N LEU A 299 4.62 4.65 25.18
CA LEU A 299 5.73 3.84 25.66
C LEU A 299 6.97 4.70 25.95
N LEU A 300 7.38 5.56 25.01
CA LEU A 300 8.50 6.49 25.20
C LEU A 300 8.29 7.37 26.43
N ALA A 301 7.11 7.98 26.55
CA ALA A 301 6.78 8.86 27.66
C ALA A 301 6.79 8.15 29.02
N ARG A 302 6.42 6.86 29.06
CA ARG A 302 6.49 6.03 30.27
C ARG A 302 7.94 5.70 30.63
N LEU A 303 8.71 5.22 29.66
CA LEU A 303 10.12 4.85 29.90
C LEU A 303 10.95 6.06 30.33
N ALA A 304 10.77 7.20 29.68
CA ALA A 304 11.44 8.46 30.02
C ALA A 304 11.09 9.01 31.40
N ARG A 305 9.95 8.60 32.00
CA ARG A 305 9.59 8.96 33.38
C ARG A 305 10.13 8.00 34.42
N GLN A 306 10.42 6.76 34.03
CA GLN A 306 10.85 5.70 34.93
C GLN A 306 12.37 5.53 34.95
N HIS A 307 13.06 6.01 33.91
CA HIS A 307 14.47 5.79 33.70
C HIS A 307 15.13 7.06 33.15
N ASP A 308 16.28 7.41 33.71
CA ASP A 308 17.08 8.57 33.28
C ASP A 308 17.77 8.30 31.93
N GLU A 309 18.19 7.06 31.70
CA GLU A 309 18.80 6.61 30.45
C GLU A 309 17.95 5.52 29.79
N LEU A 310 17.76 5.64 28.47
CA LEU A 310 17.08 4.64 27.66
C LEU A 310 18.10 3.59 27.20
N SER A 311 17.75 2.32 27.32
CA SER A 311 18.57 1.21 26.83
C SER A 311 17.77 0.23 25.97
N HIS A 312 18.48 -0.63 25.25
CA HIS A 312 17.84 -1.70 24.49
C HIS A 312 17.18 -2.73 25.41
N GLU A 313 17.74 -2.97 26.59
CA GLU A 313 17.27 -3.94 27.60
C GLU A 313 15.89 -3.55 28.13
N LEU A 314 15.64 -2.25 28.33
CA LEU A 314 14.32 -1.75 28.72
C LEU A 314 13.26 -2.07 27.66
N LEU A 315 13.58 -1.83 26.39
CA LEU A 315 12.69 -2.15 25.27
C LEU A 315 12.58 -3.67 25.03
N ASP A 316 13.54 -4.45 25.49
CA ASP A 316 13.57 -5.90 25.41
C ASP A 316 12.64 -6.56 26.43
N ALA A 317 12.44 -5.92 27.60
CA ALA A 317 11.51 -6.32 28.65
C ALA A 317 10.04 -6.08 28.25
N GLU A 318 9.79 -5.11 27.38
CA GLU A 318 8.47 -4.80 26.82
C GLU A 318 7.94 -5.88 25.85
N GLY A 319 8.82 -6.75 25.35
CA GLY A 319 8.46 -7.81 24.41
C GLY A 319 8.45 -7.39 22.93
N ASP A 320 8.09 -8.33 22.06
CA ASP A 320 8.27 -8.21 20.61
C ASP A 320 6.99 -7.78 19.88
N ARG A 321 6.58 -6.53 20.11
CA ARG A 321 5.44 -5.91 19.42
C ARG A 321 5.89 -4.80 18.46
N PHE A 322 5.04 -4.48 17.49
CA PHE A 322 5.35 -3.50 16.44
C PHE A 322 5.74 -2.13 17.02
N SER A 323 5.02 -1.63 18.03
CA SER A 323 5.27 -0.33 18.66
C SER A 323 6.65 -0.25 19.33
N VAL A 324 7.10 -1.35 19.95
CA VAL A 324 8.42 -1.47 20.56
C VAL A 324 9.53 -1.50 19.50
N GLY A 325 9.35 -2.30 18.44
CA GLY A 325 10.29 -2.31 17.31
C GLY A 325 10.39 -0.95 16.61
N TYR A 326 9.25 -0.30 16.40
CA TYR A 326 9.17 1.03 15.81
C TYR A 326 9.85 2.09 16.68
N LEU A 327 9.60 2.10 17.99
CA LEU A 327 10.24 3.01 18.94
C LEU A 327 11.76 2.80 18.98
N ARG A 328 12.21 1.54 19.02
CA ARG A 328 13.64 1.21 19.00
C ARG A 328 14.31 1.73 17.74
N ALA A 329 13.71 1.50 16.56
CA ALA A 329 14.25 2.01 15.31
C ALA A 329 14.33 3.55 15.30
N LEU A 330 13.35 4.23 15.90
CA LEU A 330 13.36 5.68 16.04
C LEU A 330 14.51 6.16 16.93
N LEU A 331 14.69 5.54 18.10
CA LEU A 331 15.77 5.86 19.05
C LEU A 331 17.17 5.60 18.47
N VAL A 332 17.34 4.51 17.71
CA VAL A 332 18.60 4.23 17.00
C VAL A 332 18.86 5.28 15.91
N ALA A 333 17.84 5.61 15.12
CA ALA A 333 17.98 6.59 14.04
C ALA A 333 18.24 8.02 14.55
N THR A 334 17.81 8.35 15.78
CA THR A 334 18.14 9.63 16.44
C THR A 334 19.45 9.59 17.22
N GLY A 335 20.18 8.46 17.22
CA GLY A 335 21.45 8.31 17.94
C GLY A 335 21.32 8.15 19.46
N VAL A 336 20.11 8.00 19.98
CA VAL A 336 19.83 7.82 21.42
C VAL A 336 20.21 6.41 21.86
N LEU A 337 20.02 5.43 20.98
CA LEU A 337 20.48 4.05 21.19
C LEU A 337 21.55 3.68 20.16
N PRO A 338 22.57 2.89 20.53
CA PRO A 338 23.55 2.39 19.57
C PRO A 338 22.87 1.42 18.60
N ASP A 339 23.41 1.33 17.39
CA ASP A 339 22.93 0.38 16.40
C ASP A 339 23.14 -1.07 16.87
N ARG A 340 22.11 -1.91 16.71
CA ARG A 340 22.09 -3.31 17.19
C ARG A 340 21.35 -4.22 16.22
N ASP A 341 21.91 -5.39 15.90
CA ASP A 341 21.19 -6.42 15.15
C ASP A 341 20.11 -7.08 16.03
N GLU A 342 18.88 -6.59 15.89
CA GLU A 342 17.72 -7.08 16.63
C GLU A 342 17.41 -8.54 16.34
N GLN A 343 17.56 -9.00 15.10
CA GLN A 343 17.22 -10.38 14.74
C GLN A 343 18.23 -11.35 15.33
N ALA A 344 19.52 -11.03 15.26
CA ALA A 344 20.58 -11.83 15.90
C ALA A 344 20.42 -11.85 17.43
N THR A 345 20.13 -10.69 18.05
CA THR A 345 19.97 -10.56 19.50
C THR A 345 18.78 -11.38 20.00
N ARG A 346 17.62 -11.26 19.34
CA ARG A 346 16.43 -12.03 19.68
C ARG A 346 16.60 -13.52 19.42
N LEU A 347 17.40 -13.92 18.42
CA LEU A 347 17.72 -15.34 18.20
C LEU A 347 18.58 -15.89 19.35
N ARG A 348 19.59 -15.14 19.81
CA ARG A 348 20.44 -15.55 20.94
C ARG A 348 19.65 -15.64 22.25
N ARG A 349 18.79 -14.66 22.56
CA ARG A 349 17.90 -14.70 23.74
C ARG A 349 16.94 -15.89 23.69
N PHE A 350 16.34 -16.14 22.52
CA PHE A 350 15.47 -17.31 22.31
C PHE A 350 16.24 -18.62 22.51
N ALA A 351 17.45 -18.72 21.96
CA ALA A 351 18.29 -19.90 22.13
C ALA A 351 18.63 -20.17 23.60
N ALA A 352 19.04 -19.14 24.34
CA ALA A 352 19.31 -19.24 25.78
C ALA A 352 18.09 -19.76 26.54
N ALA A 353 16.93 -19.14 26.35
CA ALA A 353 15.69 -19.57 27.00
C ALA A 353 15.33 -21.04 26.70
N VAL A 354 15.48 -21.50 25.46
CA VAL A 354 15.21 -22.90 25.10
C VAL A 354 16.21 -23.87 25.73
N ILE A 355 17.47 -23.47 25.85
CA ILE A 355 18.50 -24.28 26.50
C ILE A 355 18.23 -24.37 28.02
N ASP A 356 17.80 -23.28 28.64
CA ASP A 356 17.49 -23.21 30.07
C ASP A 356 16.22 -24.02 30.44
N GLU A 357 15.31 -24.26 29.48
CA GLU A 357 14.14 -25.15 29.64
C GLU A 357 14.53 -26.64 29.78
N ILE A 358 15.75 -27.04 29.42
CA ILE A 358 16.18 -28.45 29.47
C ILE A 358 16.62 -28.85 30.88
N ALA A 359 15.90 -29.80 31.49
CA ALA A 359 16.17 -30.26 32.86
C ALA A 359 17.44 -31.11 33.00
N ASP A 360 17.76 -31.95 32.01
CA ASP A 360 18.97 -32.81 32.04
C ASP A 360 20.21 -31.97 31.65
N PRO A 361 21.21 -31.80 32.55
CA PRO A 361 22.41 -31.01 32.27
C PRO A 361 23.23 -31.49 31.07
N ARG A 362 23.24 -32.81 30.78
CA ARG A 362 23.94 -33.36 29.61
C ARG A 362 23.23 -33.01 28.31
N HIS A 363 21.89 -33.09 28.30
CA HIS A 363 21.08 -32.67 27.15
C HIS A 363 21.19 -31.16 26.93
N GLN A 364 21.18 -30.39 28.02
CA GLN A 364 21.37 -28.94 27.99
C GLN A 364 22.72 -28.58 27.35
N GLN A 365 23.81 -29.22 27.79
CA GLN A 365 25.15 -29.00 27.23
C GLN A 365 25.22 -29.39 25.74
N THR A 366 24.66 -30.55 25.38
CA THR A 366 24.65 -31.07 24.01
C THR A 366 23.88 -30.14 23.07
N LEU A 367 22.67 -29.72 23.48
CA LEU A 367 21.87 -28.75 22.74
C LEU A 367 22.61 -27.41 22.63
N GLY A 368 23.22 -26.92 23.71
CA GLY A 368 23.99 -25.69 23.71
C GLY A 368 25.14 -25.70 22.70
N ARG A 369 25.88 -26.81 22.58
CA ARG A 369 26.94 -26.98 21.56
C ARG A 369 26.38 -26.95 20.15
N TYR A 370 25.30 -27.71 19.88
CA TYR A 370 24.64 -27.72 18.58
C TYR A 370 24.14 -26.32 18.19
N VAL A 371 23.42 -25.64 19.10
CA VAL A 371 22.85 -24.33 18.81
C VAL A 371 23.94 -23.29 18.55
N ARG A 372 25.01 -23.27 19.34
CA ARG A 372 26.12 -22.33 19.18
C ARG A 372 26.86 -22.54 17.85
N TRP A 373 27.36 -23.75 17.62
CA TRP A 373 28.30 -24.03 16.53
C TRP A 373 27.63 -24.47 15.23
N HIS A 374 26.44 -25.06 15.29
CA HIS A 374 25.73 -25.55 14.10
C HIS A 374 24.65 -24.58 13.63
N VAL A 375 23.82 -24.07 14.54
CA VAL A 375 22.63 -23.28 14.17
C VAL A 375 22.98 -21.79 14.04
N ILE A 376 23.52 -21.17 15.10
CA ILE A 376 23.80 -19.73 15.15
C ILE A 376 25.03 -19.38 14.31
N ALA A 377 26.14 -20.12 14.45
CA ALA A 377 27.36 -19.83 13.69
C ALA A 377 27.17 -19.96 12.16
N ARG A 378 26.18 -20.75 11.70
CA ARG A 378 25.83 -20.87 10.27
C ARG A 378 24.75 -19.89 9.82
N ALA A 379 24.16 -19.13 10.73
CA ALA A 379 23.20 -18.08 10.43
C ALA A 379 23.96 -16.85 9.92
N LYS A 380 24.22 -16.82 8.60
CA LYS A 380 24.96 -15.73 7.98
C LYS A 380 24.11 -14.45 7.91
N PRO A 381 24.64 -13.30 8.38
CA PRO A 381 24.01 -12.02 8.10
C PRO A 381 24.03 -11.73 6.60
N ASP A 382 23.20 -10.77 6.19
CA ASP A 382 23.28 -10.20 4.85
C ASP A 382 24.51 -9.30 4.70
N ARG A 383 24.68 -8.73 3.50
CA ARG A 383 25.79 -7.83 3.18
C ARG A 383 25.83 -6.54 4.01
N HIS A 384 24.74 -6.22 4.72
CA HIS A 384 24.63 -5.08 5.62
C HIS A 384 24.90 -5.46 7.08
N GLY A 385 25.40 -6.68 7.31
CA GLY A 385 25.71 -7.19 8.65
C GLY A 385 24.47 -7.54 9.47
N ARG A 386 23.29 -7.70 8.85
CA ARG A 386 22.04 -7.99 9.55
C ARG A 386 21.53 -9.39 9.32
N LEU A 387 21.08 -10.03 10.39
CA LEU A 387 20.43 -11.32 10.29
C LEU A 387 19.01 -11.15 9.71
N ASN A 388 18.74 -11.86 8.62
CA ASN A 388 17.43 -11.85 8.00
C ASN A 388 16.37 -12.54 8.90
N ALA A 389 15.17 -11.96 8.99
CA ALA A 389 14.05 -12.52 9.77
C ALA A 389 13.70 -13.97 9.39
N THR A 390 13.67 -14.32 8.10
CA THR A 390 13.42 -15.69 7.63
C THR A 390 14.53 -16.67 8.05
N ILE A 391 15.79 -16.22 8.08
CA ILE A 391 16.90 -17.03 8.57
C ILE A 391 16.74 -17.23 10.09
N SER A 392 16.45 -16.15 10.82
CA SER A 392 16.18 -16.20 12.27
C SER A 392 15.04 -17.17 12.61
N ASP A 393 13.90 -17.08 11.92
CA ASP A 393 12.76 -17.99 12.10
C ASP A 393 13.12 -19.45 11.81
N ARG A 394 13.88 -19.71 10.75
CA ARG A 394 14.38 -21.05 10.44
C ARG A 394 15.28 -21.58 11.56
N CYS A 395 16.20 -20.76 12.07
CA CYS A 395 17.07 -21.13 13.18
C CYS A 395 16.25 -21.44 14.45
N ARG A 396 15.24 -20.63 14.77
CA ARG A 396 14.31 -20.88 15.89
C ARG A 396 13.56 -22.20 15.74
N GLN A 397 13.07 -22.51 14.54
CA GLN A 397 12.42 -23.78 14.25
C GLN A 397 13.39 -24.96 14.38
N GLU A 398 14.65 -24.81 13.95
CA GLU A 398 15.68 -25.84 14.10
C GLU A 398 16.00 -26.10 15.57
N ILE A 399 16.18 -25.05 16.38
CA ILE A 399 16.38 -25.12 17.83
C ILE A 399 15.21 -25.86 18.52
N ARG A 400 13.96 -25.45 18.24
CA ARG A 400 12.77 -26.13 18.80
C ARG A 400 12.62 -27.57 18.33
N THR A 401 13.04 -27.87 17.11
CA THR A 401 13.01 -29.25 16.59
C THR A 401 14.02 -30.13 17.32
N ALA A 402 15.21 -29.60 17.64
CA ALA A 402 16.21 -30.29 18.45
C ALA A 402 15.73 -30.52 19.90
N GLN A 403 15.17 -29.50 20.55
CA GLN A 403 14.53 -29.64 21.88
C GLN A 403 13.47 -30.76 21.86
N ARG A 404 12.56 -30.74 20.88
CA ARG A 404 11.50 -31.76 20.78
C ARG A 404 12.01 -33.18 20.56
N PHE A 405 13.21 -33.36 20.00
CA PHE A 405 13.84 -34.67 19.91
C PHE A 405 14.32 -35.13 21.29
N LEU A 406 14.94 -34.25 22.07
CA LEU A 406 15.33 -34.54 23.45
C LEU A 406 14.10 -34.87 24.31
N ASP A 407 13.03 -34.07 24.23
CA ASP A 407 11.75 -34.36 24.91
C ASP A 407 11.12 -35.69 24.48
N HIS A 408 11.37 -36.13 23.24
CA HIS A 408 10.90 -37.41 22.71
C HIS A 408 11.64 -38.60 23.33
N LEU A 409 12.94 -38.45 23.60
CA LEU A 409 13.74 -39.44 24.33
C LEU A 409 13.34 -39.45 25.81
N THR A 410 13.26 -38.28 26.44
CA THR A 410 12.91 -38.15 27.87
C THR A 410 11.54 -38.76 28.17
N ARG A 411 10.53 -38.54 27.33
CA ARG A 411 9.19 -39.15 27.48
C ARG A 411 9.18 -40.68 27.41
N ARG A 412 10.23 -41.29 26.85
CA ARG A 412 10.41 -42.75 26.77
C ARG A 412 11.38 -43.28 27.85
N GLY A 413 11.78 -42.42 28.79
CA GLY A 413 12.79 -42.77 29.78
C GLY A 413 14.17 -43.04 29.17
N ARG A 414 14.47 -42.41 28.01
CA ARG A 414 15.74 -42.56 27.29
C ARG A 414 16.55 -41.28 27.34
N THR A 415 17.86 -41.43 27.25
CA THR A 415 18.82 -40.34 27.03
C THR A 415 19.35 -40.39 25.58
N VAL A 416 20.22 -39.45 25.21
CA VAL A 416 20.98 -39.55 23.96
C VAL A 416 21.88 -40.79 23.96
N ASP A 417 22.48 -41.12 25.11
CA ASP A 417 23.41 -42.25 25.27
C ASP A 417 22.70 -43.61 25.09
N ASP A 418 21.44 -43.72 25.51
CA ASP A 418 20.63 -44.96 25.44
C ASP A 418 19.60 -44.96 24.30
N CYS A 419 19.77 -44.08 23.32
CA CYS A 419 18.86 -43.95 22.19
C CYS A 419 18.93 -45.20 21.28
N THR A 420 17.77 -45.79 20.96
CA THR A 420 17.71 -46.97 20.09
C THR A 420 17.34 -46.61 18.65
N GLN A 421 17.59 -47.53 17.70
CA GLN A 421 17.13 -47.36 16.31
C GLN A 421 15.61 -47.16 16.22
N ALA A 422 14.84 -47.87 17.05
CA ALA A 422 13.38 -47.73 17.09
C ALA A 422 12.93 -46.32 17.55
N ASP A 423 13.65 -45.70 18.49
CA ASP A 423 13.36 -44.32 18.93
C ASP A 423 13.61 -43.31 17.81
N LEU A 424 14.71 -43.49 17.09
CA LEU A 424 15.12 -42.66 15.95
C LEU A 424 14.16 -42.80 14.77
N ASP A 425 13.79 -44.02 14.40
CA ASP A 425 12.85 -44.30 13.31
C ASP A 425 11.45 -43.75 13.65
N THR A 426 11.01 -43.92 14.89
CA THR A 426 9.74 -43.35 15.36
C THR A 426 9.75 -41.82 15.26
N TRP A 427 10.86 -41.17 15.61
CA TRP A 427 11.01 -39.72 15.47
C TRP A 427 10.96 -39.27 14.00
N LEU A 428 11.60 -40.02 13.10
CA LEU A 428 11.73 -39.71 11.68
C LEU A 428 10.51 -40.12 10.83
N SER A 429 9.56 -40.88 11.40
CA SER A 429 8.32 -41.33 10.74
C SER A 429 7.50 -40.20 10.10
N THR A 430 7.60 -38.97 10.63
CA THR A 430 6.87 -37.80 10.14
C THR A 430 7.80 -36.61 9.96
N ARG A 431 7.59 -35.82 8.88
CA ARG A 431 8.37 -34.59 8.59
C ARG A 431 9.90 -34.81 8.58
N ARG A 432 10.33 -35.98 8.11
CA ARG A 432 11.73 -36.46 8.07
C ARG A 432 12.74 -35.37 7.64
N ALA A 433 12.47 -34.64 6.55
CA ALA A 433 13.36 -33.61 6.03
C ALA A 433 13.74 -32.51 7.04
N THR A 434 12.82 -32.16 7.95
CA THR A 434 13.07 -31.15 9.01
C THR A 434 13.65 -31.77 10.28
N ARG A 435 13.22 -32.99 10.62
CA ARG A 435 13.55 -33.67 11.88
C ARG A 435 14.92 -34.33 11.91
N ILE A 436 15.52 -34.56 10.74
CA ILE A 436 16.77 -35.30 10.61
C ILE A 436 18.03 -34.51 10.96
N ARG A 437 17.97 -33.16 11.01
CA ARG A 437 19.16 -32.31 11.14
C ARG A 437 19.92 -32.51 12.44
N PHE A 438 19.23 -32.46 13.57
CA PHE A 438 19.86 -32.64 14.88
C PHE A 438 20.32 -34.08 15.13
N PRO A 439 19.52 -35.14 14.83
CA PRO A 439 20.02 -36.52 14.87
C PRO A 439 21.23 -36.77 13.98
N ARG A 440 21.26 -36.18 12.77
CA ARG A 440 22.46 -36.21 11.90
C ARG A 440 23.65 -35.58 12.57
N TRP A 441 23.50 -34.40 13.14
CA TRP A 441 24.59 -33.77 13.86
C TRP A 441 25.09 -34.63 15.04
N LEU A 442 24.17 -35.23 15.82
CA LEU A 442 24.53 -36.15 16.91
C LEU A 442 25.33 -37.36 16.41
N LEU A 443 24.88 -37.98 15.30
CA LEU A 443 25.58 -39.09 14.66
C LEU A 443 26.97 -38.68 14.19
N ASP A 444 27.07 -37.58 13.44
CA ASP A 444 28.32 -37.05 12.89
C ASP A 444 29.35 -36.69 13.99
N HIS A 445 28.91 -36.45 15.21
CA HIS A 445 29.75 -36.09 16.37
C HIS A 445 29.89 -37.25 17.37
N GLY A 446 29.45 -38.46 17.01
CA GLY A 446 29.64 -39.67 17.81
C GLY A 446 28.72 -39.84 19.02
N HIS A 447 27.64 -39.06 19.12
CA HIS A 447 26.68 -39.14 20.23
C HIS A 447 25.63 -40.24 20.08
N LEU A 448 25.49 -40.83 18.88
CA LEU A 448 24.53 -41.91 18.59
C LEU A 448 25.27 -43.11 17.99
N PRO A 449 26.18 -43.78 18.73
CA PRO A 449 26.99 -44.86 18.20
C PRO A 449 26.10 -46.04 17.78
N GLY A 450 26.37 -46.60 16.60
CA GLY A 450 25.67 -47.79 16.10
C GLY A 450 24.26 -47.56 15.53
N LEU A 451 23.77 -46.31 15.49
CA LEU A 451 22.51 -45.98 14.83
C LEU A 451 22.72 -45.62 13.35
N ALA A 452 21.70 -45.83 12.52
CA ALA A 452 21.72 -45.49 11.12
C ALA A 452 20.64 -44.44 10.78
N LEU A 453 21.02 -43.46 9.96
CA LEU A 453 20.07 -42.53 9.36
C LEU A 453 19.68 -43.00 7.97
N PRO A 454 18.39 -42.94 7.61
CA PRO A 454 17.98 -43.40 6.30
C PRO A 454 18.50 -42.47 5.18
N ASP A 455 18.65 -43.03 3.97
CA ASP A 455 19.27 -42.38 2.80
C ASP A 455 18.60 -41.08 2.37
N ALA A 456 19.40 -40.13 1.85
CA ALA A 456 18.88 -38.88 1.36
C ALA A 456 17.91 -39.11 0.18
N VAL A 457 16.64 -38.79 0.39
CA VAL A 457 15.66 -38.78 -0.71
C VAL A 457 16.00 -37.61 -1.63
N PRO A 458 16.15 -37.82 -2.95
CA PRO A 458 16.35 -36.73 -3.90
C PRO A 458 15.26 -35.68 -3.74
N ALA A 459 15.64 -34.41 -3.63
CA ALA A 459 14.68 -33.33 -3.52
C ALA A 459 13.82 -33.29 -4.80
N ALA A 460 12.50 -33.24 -4.63
CA ALA A 460 11.59 -32.99 -5.75
C ALA A 460 12.01 -31.72 -6.51
N GLY A 461 11.87 -31.74 -7.84
CA GLY A 461 12.22 -30.62 -8.71
C GLY A 461 11.53 -29.31 -8.31
N PRO A 462 12.03 -28.17 -8.81
CA PRO A 462 11.48 -26.86 -8.46
C PRO A 462 10.02 -26.76 -8.91
N ARG A 463 9.12 -26.47 -7.97
CA ARG A 463 7.71 -26.25 -8.27
C ARG A 463 7.53 -24.90 -8.97
N THR A 464 6.93 -24.91 -10.15
CA THR A 464 6.38 -23.73 -10.85
C THR A 464 4.86 -23.71 -10.70
N GLN A 465 4.25 -22.58 -10.98
CA GLN A 465 2.78 -22.42 -10.99
C GLN A 465 2.30 -21.67 -12.23
N LEU A 466 3.12 -20.74 -12.71
CA LEU A 466 2.86 -20.01 -13.93
C LEU A 466 3.41 -20.81 -15.11
N ASP A 467 2.59 -20.94 -16.15
CA ASP A 467 3.12 -21.27 -17.46
C ASP A 467 3.97 -20.10 -18.02
N GLN A 468 4.62 -20.34 -19.15
CA GLN A 468 5.53 -19.35 -19.74
C GLN A 468 4.78 -18.09 -20.23
N ASP A 469 3.56 -18.24 -20.73
CA ASP A 469 2.78 -17.13 -21.29
C ASP A 469 2.20 -16.24 -20.19
N GLU A 470 1.67 -16.84 -19.11
CA GLU A 470 1.22 -16.16 -17.91
C GLU A 470 2.37 -15.39 -17.23
N HIS A 471 3.56 -15.98 -17.18
CA HIS A 471 4.76 -15.31 -16.69
C HIS A 471 5.05 -14.03 -17.48
N TRP A 472 5.12 -14.12 -18.81
CA TRP A 472 5.43 -12.96 -19.65
C TRP A 472 4.30 -11.93 -19.69
N ALA A 473 3.04 -12.35 -19.57
CA ALA A 473 1.91 -11.44 -19.42
C ALA A 473 2.03 -10.61 -18.13
N LEU A 474 2.45 -11.22 -17.02
CA LEU A 474 2.72 -10.50 -15.77
C LEU A 474 3.90 -9.53 -15.91
N VAL A 475 5.00 -9.95 -16.54
CA VAL A 475 6.16 -9.08 -16.81
C VAL A 475 5.72 -7.84 -17.59
N ARG A 476 5.02 -8.02 -18.72
CA ARG A 476 4.56 -6.90 -19.57
C ARG A 476 3.62 -5.96 -18.81
N ARG A 477 2.71 -6.51 -17.99
CA ARG A 477 1.84 -5.69 -17.14
C ARG A 477 2.66 -4.84 -16.16
N MET A 478 3.60 -5.44 -15.44
CA MET A 478 4.40 -4.70 -14.45
C MET A 478 5.33 -3.66 -15.08
N LEU A 479 5.85 -3.93 -16.28
CA LEU A 479 6.69 -2.97 -17.01
C LEU A 479 5.89 -1.80 -17.59
N HIS A 480 4.73 -2.05 -18.20
CA HIS A 480 4.08 -1.05 -19.06
C HIS A 480 2.76 -0.46 -18.53
N ASP A 481 2.07 -1.13 -17.61
CA ASP A 481 0.80 -0.64 -17.05
C ASP A 481 1.05 0.17 -15.77
N GLU A 482 1.04 1.49 -15.87
CA GLU A 482 1.30 2.41 -14.75
C GLU A 482 0.26 2.32 -13.63
N ASP A 483 -0.98 1.95 -13.96
CA ASP A 483 -2.07 1.84 -13.01
C ASP A 483 -2.12 0.45 -12.33
N SER A 484 -1.26 -0.48 -12.77
CA SER A 484 -1.30 -1.88 -12.28
C SER A 484 -0.87 -2.03 -10.81
N ALA A 485 0.08 -1.20 -10.36
CA ALA A 485 0.58 -1.19 -8.98
C ALA A 485 1.47 0.04 -8.70
N SER A 486 1.87 0.22 -7.44
CA SER A 486 2.86 1.23 -7.08
C SER A 486 4.19 1.01 -7.82
N ILE A 487 4.96 2.08 -8.08
CA ILE A 487 6.28 2.00 -8.71
C ILE A 487 7.18 1.00 -7.94
N GLU A 488 7.16 1.04 -6.61
CA GLU A 488 7.94 0.10 -5.80
C GLU A 488 7.53 -1.37 -6.00
N ASP A 489 6.23 -1.63 -6.11
CA ASP A 489 5.73 -2.99 -6.34
C ASP A 489 6.03 -3.47 -7.77
N ARG A 490 5.94 -2.58 -8.77
CA ARG A 490 6.28 -2.87 -10.17
C ARG A 490 7.78 -3.19 -10.32
N ALA A 491 8.65 -2.33 -9.79
CA ALA A 491 10.10 -2.56 -9.80
C ALA A 491 10.47 -3.88 -9.11
N ALA A 492 9.92 -4.14 -7.91
CA ALA A 492 10.18 -5.38 -7.19
C ALA A 492 9.65 -6.62 -7.93
N ALA A 493 8.47 -6.53 -8.54
CA ALA A 493 7.90 -7.60 -9.35
C ALA A 493 8.78 -7.94 -10.55
N CYS A 494 9.25 -6.93 -11.30
CA CYS A 494 10.15 -7.12 -12.43
C CYS A 494 11.46 -7.79 -12.02
N LEU A 495 12.07 -7.39 -10.90
CA LEU A 495 13.29 -8.03 -10.39
C LEU A 495 13.08 -9.50 -9.97
N VAL A 496 11.89 -9.87 -9.50
CA VAL A 496 11.52 -11.26 -9.22
C VAL A 496 11.32 -12.05 -10.53
N LEU A 497 10.57 -11.49 -11.46
CA LEU A 497 10.11 -12.19 -12.67
C LEU A 497 11.22 -12.31 -13.73
N LEU A 498 12.04 -11.27 -13.92
CA LEU A 498 13.09 -11.25 -14.94
C LEU A 498 14.42 -11.82 -14.44
N TYR A 499 14.82 -11.45 -13.22
CA TYR A 499 16.16 -11.74 -12.70
C TYR A 499 16.17 -12.74 -11.54
N ALA A 500 15.03 -13.40 -11.31
CA ALA A 500 14.84 -14.40 -10.28
C ALA A 500 15.39 -13.93 -8.92
N GLN A 501 15.26 -12.64 -8.56
CA GLN A 501 15.82 -12.13 -7.32
C GLN A 501 14.94 -12.44 -6.11
N PRO A 502 15.52 -12.74 -4.93
CA PRO A 502 14.73 -13.01 -3.74
C PRO A 502 14.29 -11.68 -3.15
N LEU A 503 13.06 -11.61 -2.64
CA LEU A 503 12.54 -10.37 -2.07
C LEU A 503 13.43 -9.80 -0.95
N SER A 504 14.07 -10.65 -0.15
CA SER A 504 15.00 -10.22 0.89
C SER A 504 16.19 -9.43 0.35
N LYS A 505 16.65 -9.74 -0.87
CA LYS A 505 17.73 -9.03 -1.55
C LYS A 505 17.23 -7.79 -2.25
N ILE A 506 16.05 -7.87 -2.90
CA ILE A 506 15.43 -6.72 -3.58
C ILE A 506 15.19 -5.58 -2.59
N VAL A 507 14.54 -5.85 -1.45
CA VAL A 507 14.23 -4.78 -0.51
C VAL A 507 15.49 -4.17 0.13
N SER A 508 16.59 -4.92 0.20
CA SER A 508 17.86 -4.45 0.76
C SER A 508 18.80 -3.84 -0.30
N LEU A 509 18.27 -3.52 -1.49
CA LEU A 509 18.97 -2.71 -2.49
C LEU A 509 19.08 -1.26 -2.03
N THR A 510 20.23 -0.68 -2.31
CA THR A 510 20.60 0.69 -1.97
C THR A 510 20.88 1.52 -3.21
N THR A 511 20.93 2.83 -3.06
CA THR A 511 21.37 3.77 -4.09
C THR A 511 22.79 3.44 -4.58
N ASP A 512 23.65 2.91 -3.70
CA ASP A 512 25.02 2.48 -4.04
C ASP A 512 25.07 1.16 -4.85
N ASP A 513 23.92 0.51 -5.04
CA ASP A 513 23.81 -0.60 -6.00
C ASP A 513 23.45 -0.10 -7.41
N LEU A 514 23.17 1.19 -7.58
CA LEU A 514 22.90 1.81 -8.87
C LEU A 514 24.10 2.59 -9.37
N THR A 515 24.36 2.48 -10.66
CA THR A 515 25.35 3.29 -11.36
C THR A 515 24.72 3.78 -12.65
N LEU A 516 24.88 5.07 -12.94
CA LEU A 516 24.43 5.68 -14.18
C LEU A 516 25.67 6.11 -14.95
N ASP A 517 25.79 5.67 -16.19
CA ASP A 517 26.83 6.05 -17.12
C ASP A 517 26.22 6.37 -18.51
N ASP A 518 27.07 6.57 -19.51
CA ASP A 518 26.64 6.88 -20.88
C ASP A 518 25.91 5.70 -21.57
N ASP A 519 26.17 4.46 -21.13
CA ASP A 519 25.61 3.23 -21.70
C ASP A 519 24.25 2.88 -21.06
N GLY A 520 23.96 3.39 -19.86
CA GLY A 520 22.63 3.38 -19.26
C GLY A 520 22.62 3.25 -17.73
N THR A 521 21.57 2.60 -17.22
CA THR A 521 21.42 2.34 -15.78
C THR A 521 21.87 0.93 -15.44
N TYR A 522 22.86 0.80 -14.57
CA TYR A 522 23.39 -0.46 -14.08
C TYR A 522 22.93 -0.75 -12.65
N LEU A 523 22.50 -1.98 -12.40
CA LEU A 523 22.10 -2.47 -11.08
C LEU A 523 22.99 -3.64 -10.64
N ARG A 524 23.64 -3.49 -9.49
CA ARG A 524 24.50 -4.53 -8.90
C ARG A 524 23.67 -5.57 -8.15
N LEU A 525 23.25 -6.61 -8.88
CA LEU A 525 22.65 -7.80 -8.30
C LEU A 525 23.70 -8.86 -7.94
N GLY A 526 24.77 -9.01 -8.72
CA GLY A 526 25.82 -9.99 -8.48
C GLY A 526 27.22 -9.38 -8.43
N ALA A 527 28.21 -10.17 -8.84
CA ALA A 527 29.60 -9.71 -8.93
C ALA A 527 29.76 -8.72 -10.11
N GLU A 528 29.02 -8.96 -11.19
CA GLU A 528 28.98 -8.09 -12.36
C GLU A 528 27.69 -7.24 -12.31
N PRO A 529 27.79 -5.92 -12.58
CA PRO A 529 26.61 -5.06 -12.66
C PRO A 529 25.78 -5.39 -13.90
N LEU A 530 24.46 -5.34 -13.75
CA LEU A 530 23.51 -5.67 -14.79
C LEU A 530 22.96 -4.38 -15.42
N LEU A 531 23.13 -4.21 -16.73
CA LEU A 531 22.46 -3.14 -17.49
C LEU A 531 20.94 -3.37 -17.47
N LEU A 532 20.18 -2.40 -16.97
CA LEU A 532 18.73 -2.44 -16.89
C LEU A 532 18.12 -1.99 -18.23
N PRO A 533 17.24 -2.79 -18.86
CA PRO A 533 16.57 -2.39 -20.08
C PRO A 533 15.43 -1.40 -19.80
N PRO A 534 15.13 -0.46 -20.72
CA PRO A 534 13.88 0.29 -20.67
C PRO A 534 12.65 -0.63 -20.75
N PRO A 535 11.58 -0.41 -19.95
CA PRO A 535 11.36 0.71 -19.00
C PRO A 535 11.77 0.41 -17.54
N LEU A 536 12.48 -0.69 -17.27
CA LEU A 536 12.83 -1.09 -15.90
C LEU A 536 13.84 -0.14 -15.26
N ASP A 537 14.76 0.40 -16.04
CA ASP A 537 15.67 1.48 -15.64
C ASP A 537 14.92 2.67 -15.00
N ALA A 538 13.87 3.18 -15.64
CA ALA A 538 13.05 4.27 -15.17
C ALA A 538 12.29 3.92 -13.88
N LEU A 539 11.80 2.67 -13.78
CA LEU A 539 11.16 2.18 -12.54
C LEU A 539 12.12 2.12 -11.36
N VAL A 540 13.38 1.77 -11.60
CA VAL A 540 14.38 1.62 -10.54
C VAL A 540 15.02 2.95 -10.17
N THR A 541 15.28 3.83 -11.14
CA THR A 541 15.84 5.19 -10.91
C THR A 541 14.84 6.16 -10.29
N SER A 542 13.53 5.89 -10.41
CA SER A 542 12.49 6.65 -9.68
C SER A 542 12.40 6.28 -8.19
N LEU A 543 13.21 5.32 -7.72
CA LEU A 543 13.37 4.97 -6.31
C LEU A 543 14.59 5.66 -5.69
N PRO A 544 14.56 6.00 -4.39
CA PRO A 544 13.46 5.78 -3.45
C PRO A 544 12.33 6.80 -3.58
N ILE A 545 11.10 6.32 -3.42
CA ILE A 545 9.94 7.20 -3.28
C ILE A 545 9.77 7.58 -1.82
N ALA A 546 9.79 8.89 -1.55
CA ALA A 546 9.55 9.45 -0.23
C ALA A 546 8.22 8.94 0.34
N LYS A 547 8.29 8.08 1.37
CA LYS A 547 7.09 7.46 1.91
C LYS A 547 6.23 8.48 2.66
N PRO A 548 4.90 8.44 2.48
CA PRO A 548 4.01 9.47 3.02
C PRO A 548 3.66 9.29 4.52
N PHE A 549 4.49 8.60 5.31
CA PHE A 549 4.11 8.10 6.64
C PHE A 549 5.04 8.53 7.78
N GLY A 550 4.55 9.42 8.65
CA GLY A 550 5.01 9.61 10.03
C GLY A 550 6.45 10.09 10.20
N ALA A 551 6.90 10.16 11.45
CA ALA A 551 8.24 10.60 11.83
C ALA A 551 9.38 9.75 11.23
N ALA A 552 9.10 8.46 11.00
CA ALA A 552 10.03 7.56 10.32
C ALA A 552 10.29 7.93 8.86
N SER A 553 9.43 8.73 8.21
CA SER A 553 9.71 9.27 6.87
C SER A 553 10.76 10.39 6.91
N THR A 554 10.77 11.20 7.96
CA THR A 554 11.77 12.26 8.16
C THR A 554 13.16 11.68 8.43
N LEU A 555 13.22 10.55 9.15
CA LEU A 555 14.44 9.77 9.38
C LEU A 555 14.57 8.58 8.42
N ALA A 556 13.84 8.61 7.30
CA ALA A 556 14.00 7.57 6.31
C ALA A 556 15.40 7.71 5.73
N ASP A 557 16.16 6.64 5.87
CA ASP A 557 17.48 6.53 5.29
C ASP A 557 17.31 6.38 3.78
N GLN A 558 17.61 7.47 3.07
CA GLN A 558 17.44 7.59 1.62
C GLN A 558 18.37 6.66 0.85
N ARG A 559 19.31 5.99 1.53
CA ARG A 559 20.15 4.98 0.88
C ARG A 559 19.34 3.80 0.38
N TRP A 560 18.20 3.46 0.98
CA TRP A 560 17.42 2.27 0.61
C TRP A 560 16.51 2.58 -0.59
N LEU A 561 16.64 1.84 -1.70
CA LEU A 561 15.70 1.98 -2.83
C LEU A 561 14.25 1.63 -2.42
N PHE A 562 14.11 0.67 -1.49
CA PHE A 562 12.83 0.28 -0.94
C PHE A 562 12.78 0.65 0.56
N PRO A 563 12.54 1.92 0.92
CA PRO A 563 12.56 2.34 2.31
C PRO A 563 11.43 1.67 3.11
N GLY A 564 11.66 1.39 4.39
CA GLY A 564 10.70 0.73 5.29
C GLY A 564 9.78 1.70 6.02
N LYS A 565 8.95 1.14 6.92
CA LYS A 565 8.17 1.95 7.88
C LYS A 565 8.97 2.31 9.12
N TRP A 566 10.06 1.61 9.38
CA TRP A 566 10.94 1.84 10.53
C TRP A 566 12.10 2.72 10.06
N ALA A 567 12.46 3.72 10.86
CA ALA A 567 13.56 4.63 10.53
C ALA A 567 14.85 3.83 10.33
N GLY A 568 15.67 4.22 9.34
CA GLY A 568 16.92 3.52 9.01
C GLY A 568 16.80 2.13 8.36
N HIS A 569 15.60 1.58 8.19
CA HIS A 569 15.41 0.21 7.71
C HIS A 569 14.76 0.17 6.34
N HIS A 570 15.10 -0.86 5.56
CA HIS A 570 14.40 -1.17 4.32
C HIS A 570 13.00 -1.76 4.56
N GLN A 571 12.23 -1.87 3.47
CA GLN A 571 10.91 -2.48 3.46
C GLN A 571 10.96 -3.91 3.97
N ASN A 572 10.00 -4.29 4.82
CA ASN A 572 9.90 -5.65 5.32
C ASN A 572 9.59 -6.63 4.16
N PRO A 573 10.41 -7.68 3.94
CA PRO A 573 10.21 -8.63 2.83
C PRO A 573 8.83 -9.30 2.82
N THR A 574 8.30 -9.67 3.99
CA THR A 574 6.97 -10.31 4.13
C THR A 574 5.85 -9.33 3.78
N SER A 575 6.02 -8.05 4.11
CA SER A 575 5.07 -7.01 3.70
C SER A 575 5.07 -6.81 2.19
N MET A 576 6.25 -6.78 1.56
CA MET A 576 6.37 -6.73 0.10
C MET A 576 5.75 -7.99 -0.55
N MET A 577 6.03 -9.17 -0.01
CA MET A 577 5.45 -10.43 -0.47
C MET A 577 3.92 -10.40 -0.44
N GLY A 578 3.33 -9.88 0.65
CA GLY A 578 1.88 -9.72 0.77
C GLY A 578 1.28 -8.76 -0.27
N ARG A 579 2.03 -7.73 -0.70
CA ARG A 579 1.60 -6.84 -1.80
C ARG A 579 1.69 -7.55 -3.15
N LEU A 580 2.80 -8.21 -3.45
CA LEU A 580 2.97 -8.96 -4.71
C LEU A 580 1.99 -10.13 -4.85
N ASN A 581 1.68 -10.85 -3.78
CA ASN A 581 0.68 -11.92 -3.80
C ASN A 581 -0.71 -11.39 -4.22
N LYS A 582 -1.08 -10.16 -3.83
CA LYS A 582 -2.35 -9.53 -4.25
C LYS A 582 -2.36 -9.17 -5.74
N LEU A 583 -1.19 -9.05 -6.35
CA LEU A 583 -1.02 -8.84 -7.79
C LEU A 583 -0.96 -10.17 -8.58
N GLY A 584 -1.17 -11.32 -7.91
CA GLY A 584 -1.07 -12.64 -8.51
C GLY A 584 0.36 -13.20 -8.58
N ILE A 585 1.35 -12.52 -7.99
CA ILE A 585 2.75 -12.92 -8.05
C ILE A 585 3.10 -13.71 -6.79
N THR A 586 3.07 -15.04 -6.92
CA THR A 586 3.54 -15.93 -5.84
C THR A 586 5.05 -16.03 -5.89
N THR A 587 5.73 -15.19 -5.10
CA THR A 587 7.18 -14.94 -5.19
C THR A 587 8.07 -16.17 -5.37
N ARG A 588 7.84 -17.26 -4.63
CA ARG A 588 8.66 -18.48 -4.73
C ARG A 588 8.48 -19.20 -6.07
N THR A 589 7.24 -19.36 -6.53
CA THR A 589 6.96 -20.08 -7.79
C THR A 589 7.29 -19.21 -9.00
N SER A 590 6.99 -17.90 -8.94
CA SER A 590 7.41 -16.93 -9.95
C SER A 590 8.93 -16.86 -10.10
N ARG A 591 9.68 -16.84 -8.99
CA ARG A 591 11.15 -16.91 -9.01
C ARG A 591 11.66 -18.22 -9.63
N ASN A 592 11.02 -19.36 -9.33
CA ASN A 592 11.41 -20.64 -9.93
C ASN A 592 11.19 -20.63 -11.44
N SER A 593 10.08 -20.07 -11.93
CA SER A 593 9.84 -19.91 -13.38
C SER A 593 10.88 -18.99 -14.01
N ALA A 594 11.21 -17.85 -13.39
CA ALA A 594 12.27 -16.95 -13.83
C ALA A 594 13.64 -17.65 -13.92
N MET A 595 13.98 -18.44 -12.90
CA MET A 595 15.24 -19.15 -12.83
C MET A 595 15.35 -20.25 -13.89
N LEU A 596 14.26 -20.99 -14.15
CA LEU A 596 14.23 -21.98 -15.23
C LEU A 596 14.39 -21.31 -16.60
N HIS A 597 13.74 -20.17 -16.80
CA HIS A 597 13.90 -19.40 -18.03
C HIS A 597 15.36 -18.95 -18.22
N LEU A 598 15.96 -18.30 -17.22
CA LEU A 598 17.38 -17.90 -17.26
C LEU A 598 18.31 -19.09 -17.51
N ALA A 599 18.08 -20.22 -16.85
CA ALA A 599 18.91 -21.41 -17.01
C ALA A 599 18.79 -22.06 -18.40
N ALA A 600 17.65 -21.87 -19.07
CA ALA A 600 17.39 -22.34 -20.42
C ALA A 600 17.96 -21.41 -21.51
N THR A 601 18.07 -20.11 -21.23
CA THR A 601 18.44 -19.10 -22.23
C THR A 601 19.85 -18.52 -22.04
N VAL A 602 20.43 -18.66 -20.84
CA VAL A 602 21.71 -18.05 -20.47
C VAL A 602 22.67 -19.10 -19.90
N PRO A 603 23.95 -19.09 -20.29
CA PRO A 603 24.96 -19.97 -19.71
C PRO A 603 25.08 -19.82 -18.18
N PRO A 604 25.25 -20.92 -17.42
CA PRO A 604 25.30 -20.91 -15.95
C PRO A 604 26.28 -19.92 -15.33
N ALA A 605 27.47 -19.76 -15.90
CA ALA A 605 28.48 -18.84 -15.38
C ALA A 605 28.04 -17.37 -15.48
N VAL A 606 27.34 -17.01 -16.58
CA VAL A 606 26.93 -15.63 -16.86
C VAL A 606 25.77 -15.22 -15.98
N PHE A 607 24.68 -15.99 -15.93
CA PHE A 607 23.59 -15.58 -15.05
C PHE A 607 23.97 -15.71 -13.56
N ALA A 608 24.89 -16.61 -13.19
CA ALA A 608 25.44 -16.66 -11.84
C ALA A 608 26.15 -15.35 -11.44
N SER A 609 27.01 -14.81 -12.32
CA SER A 609 27.74 -13.55 -12.07
C SER A 609 26.79 -12.35 -12.01
N LEU A 610 25.81 -12.27 -12.91
CA LEU A 610 24.85 -11.16 -13.00
C LEU A 610 23.84 -11.15 -11.85
N ILE A 611 23.23 -12.29 -11.53
CA ILE A 611 22.11 -12.34 -10.57
C ILE A 611 22.56 -12.67 -9.14
N GLY A 612 23.86 -12.98 -8.96
CA GLY A 612 24.52 -13.19 -7.67
C GLY A 612 24.13 -14.49 -6.98
N ILE A 613 24.30 -15.63 -7.66
CA ILE A 613 24.19 -16.97 -7.09
C ILE A 613 25.47 -17.78 -7.31
N SER A 614 25.67 -18.87 -6.57
CA SER A 614 26.84 -19.72 -6.81
C SER A 614 26.76 -20.42 -8.17
N THR A 615 27.91 -20.64 -8.79
CA THR A 615 28.03 -21.42 -10.04
C THR A 615 27.42 -22.81 -9.89
N GLY A 616 27.68 -23.50 -8.77
CA GLY A 616 27.05 -24.79 -8.48
C GLY A 616 25.52 -24.75 -8.40
N ALA A 617 24.93 -23.66 -7.88
CA ALA A 617 23.49 -23.49 -7.90
C ALA A 617 22.97 -23.26 -9.33
N ALA A 618 23.66 -22.44 -10.13
CA ALA A 618 23.31 -22.19 -11.53
C ALA A 618 23.36 -23.47 -12.38
N THR A 619 24.42 -24.29 -12.25
CA THR A 619 24.54 -25.58 -12.93
C THR A 619 23.41 -26.53 -12.55
N LYS A 620 23.02 -26.56 -11.27
CA LYS A 620 21.88 -27.35 -10.82
C LYS A 620 20.56 -26.90 -11.48
N TRP A 621 20.35 -25.59 -11.63
CA TRP A 621 19.17 -25.06 -12.34
C TRP A 621 19.19 -25.36 -13.84
N ALA A 622 20.34 -25.32 -14.49
CA ALA A 622 20.48 -25.75 -15.89
C ALA A 622 20.14 -27.24 -16.08
N GLY A 623 20.52 -28.09 -15.11
CA GLY A 623 20.10 -29.49 -15.08
C GLY A 623 18.58 -29.66 -14.99
N TYR A 624 17.90 -28.83 -14.17
CA TYR A 624 16.43 -28.84 -14.12
C TYR A 624 15.75 -28.33 -15.39
N ALA A 625 16.39 -27.41 -16.12
CA ALA A 625 15.90 -26.92 -17.41
C ALA A 625 16.22 -27.86 -18.59
N GLY A 626 16.94 -28.96 -18.35
CA GLY A 626 17.34 -29.91 -19.40
C GLY A 626 18.36 -29.34 -20.40
N SER A 627 19.06 -28.26 -20.04
CA SER A 627 19.98 -27.55 -20.94
C SER A 627 21.41 -28.09 -20.82
N ASN A 628 22.04 -28.43 -21.95
CA ASN A 628 23.43 -28.89 -22.00
C ASN A 628 24.34 -27.78 -22.57
N TRP A 629 25.14 -27.16 -21.70
CA TRP A 629 25.97 -25.99 -22.03
C TRP A 629 27.46 -26.33 -22.28
N THR A 630 27.79 -27.59 -22.59
CA THR A 630 29.17 -28.06 -22.83
C THR A 630 29.92 -27.28 -23.91
N THR A 631 29.23 -26.73 -24.91
CA THR A 631 29.84 -25.92 -25.99
C THR A 631 30.24 -24.50 -25.55
N TYR A 632 29.57 -23.91 -24.55
CA TYR A 632 29.87 -22.55 -24.11
C TYR A 632 31.27 -22.43 -23.46
N ALA A 633 31.70 -23.47 -22.75
CA ALA A 633 33.04 -23.54 -22.16
C ALA A 633 34.13 -23.48 -23.24
N ALA A 634 33.92 -24.12 -24.39
CA ALA A 634 34.86 -24.12 -25.52
C ALA A 634 34.95 -22.75 -26.22
N ASN A 635 33.85 -21.98 -26.26
CA ASN A 635 33.87 -20.64 -26.85
C ASN A 635 34.58 -19.61 -25.96
N ARG A 636 34.51 -19.74 -24.62
CA ARG A 636 35.28 -18.87 -23.70
C ARG A 636 36.79 -19.13 -23.75
N THR A 637 37.23 -20.37 -23.94
CA THR A 637 38.66 -20.69 -24.12
C THR A 637 39.18 -20.16 -25.46
N ASN A 638 38.37 -20.15 -26.52
CA ASN A 638 38.76 -19.57 -27.81
C ASN A 638 38.78 -18.03 -27.79
N ALA A 639 37.85 -17.38 -27.09
CA ALA A 639 37.82 -15.91 -26.96
C ALA A 639 38.98 -15.35 -26.09
N THR A 640 39.52 -16.17 -25.18
CA THR A 640 40.72 -15.81 -24.40
C THR A 640 42.03 -16.17 -25.11
N ALA A 641 41.97 -17.05 -26.13
CA ALA A 641 43.13 -17.44 -26.93
C ALA A 641 43.36 -16.58 -28.19
N ASN A 642 42.39 -15.75 -28.61
CA ASN A 642 42.54 -14.84 -29.75
C ASN A 642 42.06 -13.42 -29.38
N PRO A 643 42.97 -12.48 -29.06
CA PRO A 643 42.61 -11.07 -29.01
C PRO A 643 42.28 -10.58 -30.43
N PRO A 644 41.36 -9.62 -30.60
CA PRO A 644 41.04 -9.07 -31.92
C PRO A 644 42.27 -8.38 -32.51
N GLN A 645 42.72 -8.84 -33.68
CA GLN A 645 43.62 -8.08 -34.54
C GLN A 645 42.83 -6.91 -35.14
N ASN A 646 43.18 -5.69 -34.74
CA ASN A 646 42.71 -4.46 -35.37
C ASN A 646 43.03 -4.47 -36.88
N GLN A 647 41.99 -4.32 -37.70
CA GLN A 647 42.03 -3.56 -38.96
C GLN A 647 40.79 -2.69 -39.05
#